data_AF-A0A926W7L7-F1
#
_entry.id   AF-A0A926W7L7-F1
#
_cell.length_a   1.000
_cell.length_b   1.000
_cell.length_c   1.000
_cell.angle_alpha   90.00
_cell.angle_beta   90.00
_cell.angle_gamma   90.00
#
_symmetry.space_group_name_H-M   'P 1'
#
loop_
_entity.id
_entity.type
_entity.pdbx_description
1 polymer ?
#
loop_
_entity_poly.entity_id
_entity_poly.type
_entity_poly.pdbx_seq_one_letter_code
_entity_poly.pdbx_strand_id
1 'polypeptide(L)'
;MLLKRLEPFLSRKRAAILEACIIGVVSGLAAVFLKQGVEWLTLQRSSLALPLGLALPLWLALPLIGLLGGWLSGGLVERLAPEAAGSGIPQVKAALGFAPMALNLRVALVKLASTMLALGSGLSLGRQGPTVQIGAALAAQLSRWVPTSPEYRRQLISAGAAAGLAAGFNAPISGILFVVEELLQDFSGLTLGSAILASFIGAVVSRLLGGQGLNLVIDAPSVGLSVRDLPFLIVLGVLAGFLGAGFSRGIFASLKFFRRFKLGLAQRVGLAGLITGVVGIFLPIAAADNTGLQEFLVTGAASWQLIAIAFISKFLLTLLAYGSGAAGGIFAPSLVLGSALGCLVSFVAQATYSGFGAWAPPADLASTTTYALTGMGAFFSAVTGVPITAIVIVFEMTASFNLVLPLMIGSGIAYLIADRVANGSIYSRLLVWQGIHLEPVPQANNPWANLKAADLMQRRVETLSSQISLPEVVQAFSRSHHRGFPVLDSGRLVGIVTQTDLSEVAASSSEGNPKLADVMTPNPVSVGPEASLTHVLYLLNRLKISRLPVVEGTKLVGIITRADIIRAESDQVSGQLIEPGPQAQPSYVVYQRRAPAIGQGRLLLPLSDPKTAPLLLKIGGAIAKDKHYELECVHIIQVPRSIPPAEAAVNLKYSEPLEQLATAYAQRNGLPLHFQVRAAHEVGRTLLEVIKERHIDLVLAGWHRQPTTPGRIMGVVVDTLIRQAPCPVIVVRPGQDLQFDRWLIPTAGGPNSQAALQLLPGLVSLGEATDVRLCCVTKRASDQLQIHEEQLLVELATPLRSLRCSVKCLVVQQEEIAGAIVKLAQQYQSDAILVGASREGLLSQVLKGNIPLEIADKTNATVVLVRQSASSESSESAASQKSFQHLH
;
A
#
# COMPACT_ATOMS: atom_id res chain seq x y z
N MET A 1 -15.35 -21.84 -18.22
CA MET A 1 -16.31 -21.82 -19.33
C MET A 1 -17.73 -22.21 -18.88
N LEU A 2 -17.89 -23.26 -18.06
CA LEU A 2 -19.19 -23.67 -17.48
C LEU A 2 -19.83 -22.64 -16.52
N LEU A 3 -19.04 -21.99 -15.64
CA LEU A 3 -19.57 -20.98 -14.71
C LEU A 3 -20.07 -19.69 -15.40
N LYS A 4 -19.45 -19.29 -16.52
CA LYS A 4 -19.88 -18.13 -17.33
C LYS A 4 -21.25 -18.31 -17.98
N ARG A 5 -21.70 -19.55 -18.20
CA ARG A 5 -23.04 -19.83 -18.76
C ARG A 5 -24.15 -19.79 -17.70
N LEU A 6 -23.80 -19.71 -16.42
CA LEU A 6 -24.76 -19.71 -15.29
C LEU A 6 -24.97 -18.32 -14.66
N GLU A 7 -24.17 -17.30 -15.06
CA GLU A 7 -24.26 -15.92 -14.58
C GLU A 7 -25.64 -15.24 -14.75
N PRO A 8 -26.47 -15.52 -15.78
CA PRO A 8 -27.78 -14.89 -15.88
C PRO A 8 -28.81 -15.41 -14.85
N PHE A 9 -28.56 -16.55 -14.19
CA PHE A 9 -29.55 -17.26 -13.37
C PHE A 9 -29.25 -17.28 -11.85
N LEU A 10 -28.07 -16.83 -11.42
CA LEU A 10 -27.65 -16.87 -10.02
C LEU A 10 -27.49 -15.46 -9.44
N SER A 11 -28.38 -15.08 -8.51
CA SER A 11 -28.16 -13.89 -7.66
C SER A 11 -26.75 -13.93 -7.03
N ARG A 12 -26.08 -12.77 -6.88
CA ARG A 12 -24.70 -12.66 -6.34
C ARG A 12 -24.47 -13.48 -5.05
N LYS A 13 -25.50 -13.63 -4.20
CA LYS A 13 -25.44 -14.45 -2.98
C LYS A 13 -25.30 -15.96 -3.27
N ARG A 14 -25.99 -16.49 -4.28
CA ARG A 14 -25.92 -17.93 -4.63
C ARG A 14 -24.57 -18.31 -5.25
N ALA A 15 -23.97 -17.41 -6.03
CA ALA A 15 -22.63 -17.61 -6.57
C ALA A 15 -21.58 -17.72 -5.45
N ALA A 16 -21.64 -16.84 -4.44
CA ALA A 16 -20.73 -16.87 -3.29
C ALA A 16 -20.84 -18.15 -2.46
N ILE A 17 -22.05 -18.67 -2.27
CA ILE A 17 -22.30 -19.95 -1.59
C ILE A 17 -21.65 -21.09 -2.37
N LEU A 18 -21.86 -21.15 -3.68
CA LEU A 18 -21.28 -22.19 -4.53
C LEU A 18 -19.74 -22.14 -4.51
N GLU A 19 -19.15 -20.94 -4.59
CA GLU A 19 -17.70 -20.77 -4.52
C GLU A 19 -17.13 -21.21 -3.16
N ALA A 20 -17.79 -20.86 -2.06
CA ALA A 20 -17.40 -21.32 -0.72
C ALA A 20 -17.47 -22.86 -0.61
N CYS A 21 -18.48 -23.50 -1.19
CA CYS A 21 -18.57 -24.96 -1.26
C CYS A 21 -17.40 -25.58 -2.01
N ILE A 22 -17.08 -25.06 -3.20
CA ILE A 22 -15.96 -25.54 -4.01
C ILE A 22 -14.63 -25.36 -3.27
N ILE A 23 -14.42 -24.19 -2.64
CA ILE A 23 -13.23 -23.92 -1.84
C ILE A 23 -13.10 -24.90 -0.68
N GLY A 24 -14.20 -25.18 0.03
CA GLY A 24 -14.25 -26.17 1.10
C GLY A 24 -13.85 -27.56 0.61
N VAL A 25 -14.42 -28.04 -0.50
CA VAL A 25 -14.11 -29.35 -1.08
C VAL A 25 -12.64 -29.45 -1.47
N VAL A 26 -12.13 -28.48 -2.24
CA VAL A 26 -10.75 -28.54 -2.75
C VAL A 26 -9.73 -28.39 -1.60
N SER A 27 -10.01 -27.55 -0.61
CA SER A 27 -9.14 -27.40 0.58
C SER A 27 -9.17 -28.67 1.45
N GLY A 28 -10.34 -29.27 1.63
CA GLY A 28 -10.51 -30.54 2.33
C GLY A 28 -9.75 -31.68 1.67
N LEU A 29 -9.90 -31.85 0.35
CA LEU A 29 -9.16 -32.85 -0.43
C LEU A 29 -7.64 -32.64 -0.31
N ALA A 30 -7.17 -31.41 -0.44
CA ALA A 30 -5.75 -31.11 -0.32
C ALA A 30 -5.19 -31.43 1.08
N ALA A 31 -5.97 -31.18 2.14
CA ALA A 31 -5.60 -31.56 3.51
C ALA A 31 -5.57 -33.09 3.69
N VAL A 32 -6.51 -33.83 3.09
CA VAL A 32 -6.54 -35.30 3.09
C VAL A 32 -5.31 -35.86 2.37
N PHE A 33 -5.00 -35.37 1.17
CA PHE A 33 -3.81 -35.80 0.43
C PHE A 33 -2.53 -35.54 1.22
N LEU A 34 -2.42 -34.37 1.86
CA LEU A 34 -1.27 -34.06 2.71
C LEU A 34 -1.20 -35.02 3.91
N LYS A 35 -2.31 -35.27 4.60
CA LYS A 35 -2.38 -36.19 5.74
C LYS A 35 -1.96 -37.61 5.34
N GLN A 36 -2.64 -38.20 4.36
CA GLN A 36 -2.38 -39.56 3.89
C GLN A 36 -0.97 -39.70 3.31
N GLY A 37 -0.48 -38.69 2.59
CA GLY A 37 0.88 -38.69 2.05
C GLY A 37 1.95 -38.68 3.14
N VAL A 38 1.75 -37.91 4.21
CA VAL A 38 2.65 -37.90 5.38
C VAL A 38 2.59 -39.23 6.12
N GLU A 39 1.40 -39.77 6.36
CA GLU A 39 1.20 -41.06 7.03
C GLU A 39 1.85 -42.20 6.23
N TRP A 40 1.64 -42.24 4.91
CA TRP A 40 2.25 -43.23 4.02
C TRP A 40 3.78 -43.17 4.06
N LEU A 41 4.37 -41.98 3.92
CA LEU A 41 5.84 -41.82 4.01
C LEU A 41 6.38 -42.19 5.40
N THR A 42 5.62 -41.89 6.46
CA THR A 42 6.01 -42.24 7.83
C THR A 42 5.99 -43.75 8.03
N LEU A 43 4.98 -44.44 7.50
CA LEU A 43 4.91 -45.90 7.50
C LEU A 43 6.09 -46.51 6.75
N GLN A 44 6.42 -46.01 5.56
CA GLN A 44 7.60 -46.46 4.82
C GLN A 44 8.90 -46.23 5.61
N ARG A 45 9.07 -45.05 6.22
CA ARG A 45 10.22 -44.77 7.09
C ARG A 45 10.31 -45.76 8.25
N SER A 46 9.19 -46.12 8.86
CA SER A 46 9.15 -47.09 9.96
C SER A 46 9.36 -48.54 9.52
N SER A 47 8.87 -48.94 8.34
CA SER A 47 9.06 -50.30 7.82
C SER A 47 10.49 -50.54 7.34
N LEU A 48 11.11 -49.54 6.71
CA LEU A 48 12.55 -49.54 6.34
C LEU A 48 13.48 -49.53 7.57
N ALA A 49 12.97 -49.11 8.73
CA ALA A 49 13.68 -49.11 9.99
C ALA A 49 13.59 -50.46 10.74
N LEU A 50 12.70 -51.38 10.33
CA LEU A 50 12.61 -52.72 10.92
C LEU A 50 13.59 -53.71 10.24
N PRO A 51 14.04 -54.78 10.94
CA PRO A 51 15.09 -55.69 10.47
C PRO A 51 14.79 -56.53 9.22
N LEU A 52 13.60 -56.40 8.62
CA LEU A 52 13.05 -57.36 7.64
C LEU A 52 12.98 -56.83 6.19
N GLY A 53 13.51 -55.64 5.87
CA GLY A 53 13.26 -55.00 4.57
C GLY A 53 14.47 -54.72 3.67
N LEU A 54 15.58 -54.20 4.19
CA LEU A 54 16.81 -53.85 3.46
C LEU A 54 17.96 -53.72 4.49
N ALA A 55 19.17 -54.15 4.12
CA ALA A 55 20.33 -54.34 4.99
C ALA A 55 21.00 -53.05 5.53
N LEU A 56 20.24 -52.07 6.04
CA LEU A 56 20.78 -50.87 6.68
C LEU A 56 20.39 -50.83 8.16
N PRO A 57 21.36 -50.70 9.08
CA PRO A 57 21.05 -50.64 10.50
C PRO A 57 20.33 -49.33 10.86
N LEU A 58 19.46 -49.39 11.87
CA LEU A 58 18.59 -48.29 12.33
C LEU A 58 19.34 -46.96 12.53
N TRP A 59 20.57 -47.06 13.05
CA TRP A 59 21.44 -45.91 13.34
C TRP A 59 21.93 -45.17 12.09
N LEU A 60 21.87 -45.80 10.92
CA LEU A 60 22.23 -45.20 9.63
C LEU A 60 20.98 -44.84 8.81
N ALA A 61 19.93 -45.66 8.87
CA ALA A 61 18.71 -45.47 8.08
C ALA A 61 17.95 -44.18 8.44
N LEU A 62 17.68 -43.94 9.74
CA LEU A 62 16.88 -42.78 10.16
C LEU A 62 17.56 -41.43 9.85
N PRO A 63 18.85 -41.22 10.15
CA PRO A 63 19.54 -39.98 9.77
C PRO A 63 19.60 -39.77 8.25
N LEU A 64 19.83 -40.84 7.47
CA LEU A 64 19.94 -40.73 6.01
C LEU A 64 18.60 -40.38 5.37
N ILE A 65 17.50 -41.00 5.80
CA ILE A 65 16.15 -40.67 5.34
C ILE A 65 15.80 -39.23 5.71
N GLY A 66 16.11 -38.81 6.94
CA GLY A 66 15.95 -37.42 7.38
C GLY A 66 16.73 -36.43 6.52
N LEU A 67 17.99 -36.73 6.22
CA LEU A 67 18.85 -35.91 5.37
C LEU A 67 18.29 -35.77 3.95
N LEU A 68 17.96 -36.89 3.30
CA LEU A 68 17.47 -36.91 1.92
C LEU A 68 16.09 -36.26 1.80
N GLY A 69 15.15 -36.62 2.69
CA GLY A 69 13.81 -36.05 2.70
C GLY A 69 13.82 -34.55 3.00
N GLY A 70 14.66 -34.12 3.95
CA GLY A 70 14.86 -32.72 4.24
C GLY A 70 15.50 -31.96 3.07
N TRP A 71 16.53 -32.53 2.44
CA TRP A 71 17.20 -31.92 1.29
C TRP A 71 16.27 -31.75 0.09
N LEU A 72 15.48 -32.79 -0.24
CA LEU A 72 14.48 -32.73 -1.31
C LEU A 72 13.39 -31.70 -0.98
N SER A 73 12.88 -31.68 0.24
CA SER A 73 11.88 -30.70 0.69
C SER A 73 12.39 -29.26 0.54
N GLY A 74 13.58 -28.97 1.08
CA GLY A 74 14.19 -27.66 0.98
C GLY A 74 14.51 -27.27 -0.47
N GLY A 75 14.97 -28.20 -1.30
CA GLY A 75 15.25 -27.98 -2.72
C GLY A 75 14.01 -27.66 -3.55
N LEU A 76 12.86 -28.30 -3.26
CA LEU A 76 11.57 -27.95 -3.88
C LEU A 76 11.16 -26.51 -3.55
N VAL A 77 11.27 -26.12 -2.28
CA VAL A 77 10.93 -24.74 -1.85
C VAL A 77 11.89 -23.73 -2.48
N GLU A 78 13.19 -23.99 -2.45
CA GLU A 78 14.23 -23.09 -2.94
C GLU A 78 14.11 -22.80 -4.44
N ARG A 79 13.84 -23.85 -5.25
CA ARG A 79 13.81 -23.73 -6.71
C ARG A 79 12.43 -23.40 -7.26
N LEU A 80 11.37 -23.93 -6.66
CA LEU A 80 10.03 -23.86 -7.23
C LEU A 80 9.09 -22.90 -6.52
N ALA A 81 9.17 -22.63 -5.23
CA ALA A 81 8.31 -21.61 -4.61
C ALA A 81 8.88 -21.19 -3.25
N PRO A 82 9.74 -20.17 -3.19
CA PRO A 82 10.30 -19.68 -1.94
C PRO A 82 9.23 -19.26 -0.91
N GLU A 83 8.05 -18.85 -1.39
CA GLU A 83 6.90 -18.46 -0.57
C GLU A 83 6.28 -19.65 0.19
N ALA A 84 6.62 -20.88 -0.20
CA ALA A 84 6.20 -22.10 0.50
C ALA A 84 7.08 -22.42 1.74
N ALA A 85 8.11 -21.64 2.05
CA ALA A 85 8.94 -21.86 3.24
C ALA A 85 8.17 -21.64 4.57
N GLY A 86 8.58 -22.36 5.62
CA GLY A 86 8.05 -22.20 6.98
C GLY A 86 6.58 -22.59 7.13
N SER A 87 5.83 -21.90 7.99
CA SER A 87 4.44 -22.26 8.33
C SER A 87 3.42 -21.93 7.25
N GLY A 88 3.61 -20.84 6.49
CA GLY A 88 2.61 -20.36 5.53
C GLY A 88 1.56 -19.39 6.09
N ILE A 89 1.29 -19.43 7.39
CA ILE A 89 0.35 -18.52 8.07
C ILE A 89 0.78 -17.05 7.95
N PRO A 90 2.06 -16.68 8.20
CA PRO A 90 2.52 -15.31 7.97
C PRO A 90 2.20 -14.82 6.55
N GLN A 91 2.47 -15.65 5.53
CA GLN A 91 2.21 -15.31 4.13
C GLN A 91 0.71 -15.09 3.86
N VAL A 92 -0.17 -15.92 4.44
CA VAL A 92 -1.61 -15.70 4.34
C VAL A 92 -2.02 -14.39 5.02
N LYS A 93 -1.51 -14.13 6.23
CA LYS A 93 -1.77 -12.88 6.97
C LYS A 93 -1.31 -11.65 6.20
N ALA A 94 -0.12 -11.69 5.60
CA ALA A 94 0.39 -10.65 4.71
C ALA A 94 -0.52 -10.42 3.50
N ALA A 95 -0.96 -11.49 2.82
CA ALA A 95 -1.87 -11.38 1.68
C ALA A 95 -3.23 -10.76 2.05
N LEU A 96 -3.75 -11.10 3.23
CA LEU A 96 -5.00 -10.52 3.76
C LEU A 96 -4.82 -9.07 4.21
N GLY A 97 -3.63 -8.67 4.64
CA GLY A 97 -3.23 -7.29 4.92
C GLY A 97 -2.79 -6.48 3.70
N PHE A 98 -3.17 -6.91 2.49
CA PHE A 98 -2.83 -6.28 1.20
C PHE A 98 -1.33 -6.18 0.85
N ALA A 99 -0.44 -6.84 1.60
CA ALA A 99 0.96 -6.93 1.22
C ALA A 99 1.11 -7.81 -0.03
N PRO A 100 2.04 -7.47 -0.96
CA PRO A 100 2.24 -8.22 -2.19
C PRO A 100 2.79 -9.62 -1.89
N MET A 101 1.90 -10.61 -1.81
CA MET A 101 2.25 -12.00 -1.49
C MET A 101 1.66 -12.94 -2.54
N ALA A 102 2.49 -13.84 -3.07
CA ALA A 102 2.06 -14.82 -4.05
C ALA A 102 1.31 -15.97 -3.35
N LEU A 103 0.00 -16.03 -3.56
CA LEU A 103 -0.85 -17.19 -3.22
C LEU A 103 -1.44 -17.72 -4.52
N ASN A 104 -0.94 -18.84 -5.04
CA ASN A 104 -1.37 -19.44 -6.30
C ASN A 104 -1.26 -20.98 -6.29
N LEU A 105 -1.73 -21.63 -7.35
CA LEU A 105 -1.69 -23.10 -7.43
C LEU A 105 -0.27 -23.67 -7.31
N ARG A 106 0.74 -22.98 -7.88
CA ARG A 106 2.15 -23.37 -7.77
C ARG A 106 2.60 -23.41 -6.30
N VAL A 107 2.29 -22.39 -5.51
CA VAL A 107 2.59 -22.35 -4.07
C VAL A 107 1.84 -23.47 -3.35
N ALA A 108 0.57 -23.72 -3.66
CA ALA A 108 -0.20 -24.80 -3.03
C ALA A 108 0.43 -26.19 -3.28
N LEU A 109 0.79 -26.49 -4.53
CA LEU A 109 1.39 -27.78 -4.90
C LEU A 109 2.79 -27.96 -4.31
N VAL A 110 3.65 -26.94 -4.38
CA VAL A 110 4.99 -26.99 -3.79
C VAL A 110 4.89 -27.12 -2.27
N LYS A 111 3.98 -26.39 -1.62
CA LYS A 111 3.76 -26.48 -0.17
C LYS A 111 3.30 -27.88 0.24
N LEU A 112 2.37 -28.47 -0.50
CA LEU A 112 1.88 -29.83 -0.26
C LEU A 112 3.03 -30.85 -0.34
N ALA A 113 3.78 -30.87 -1.45
CA ALA A 113 4.86 -31.82 -1.67
C ALA A 113 6.03 -31.63 -0.69
N SER A 114 6.48 -30.40 -0.48
CA SER A 114 7.59 -30.10 0.45
C SER A 114 7.23 -30.42 1.90
N THR A 115 6.00 -30.11 2.35
CA THR A 115 5.54 -30.45 3.70
C THR A 115 5.40 -31.96 3.86
N MET A 116 4.89 -32.67 2.84
CA MET A 116 4.79 -34.12 2.85
C MET A 116 6.16 -34.78 3.03
N LEU A 117 7.18 -34.34 2.28
CA LEU A 117 8.54 -34.85 2.41
C LEU A 117 9.19 -34.48 3.75
N ALA A 118 9.02 -33.25 4.24
CA ALA A 118 9.59 -32.82 5.51
C ALA A 118 9.01 -33.61 6.70
N LEU A 119 7.69 -33.72 6.79
CA LEU A 119 7.04 -34.46 7.88
C LEU A 119 7.21 -35.97 7.73
N GLY A 120 7.08 -36.51 6.51
CA GLY A 120 7.24 -37.93 6.23
C GLY A 120 8.66 -38.45 6.51
N SER A 121 9.68 -37.60 6.36
CA SER A 121 11.06 -37.92 6.73
C SER A 121 11.35 -37.79 8.24
N GLY A 122 10.40 -37.27 9.01
CA GLY A 122 10.45 -37.23 10.48
C GLY A 122 10.79 -35.88 11.09
N LEU A 123 10.87 -34.78 10.32
CA LEU A 123 11.10 -33.45 10.92
C LEU A 123 9.97 -33.11 11.91
N SER A 124 10.35 -32.60 13.09
CA SER A 124 9.42 -32.26 14.18
C SER A 124 8.63 -30.97 13.91
N LEU A 125 7.76 -31.01 12.90
CA LEU A 125 6.85 -29.92 12.49
C LEU A 125 5.41 -30.45 12.40
N GLY A 126 4.46 -29.56 12.09
CA GLY A 126 3.05 -29.89 11.93
C GLY A 126 2.51 -29.56 10.54
N ARG A 127 1.50 -30.31 10.09
CA ARG A 127 0.82 -30.07 8.80
C ARG A 127 -0.16 -28.89 8.79
N GLN A 128 -0.60 -28.44 9.97
CA GLN A 128 -1.76 -27.53 10.12
C GLN A 128 -1.52 -26.12 9.60
N GLY A 129 -0.33 -25.55 9.79
CA GLY A 129 0.03 -24.28 9.15
C GLY A 129 0.04 -24.38 7.61
N PRO A 130 0.72 -25.41 7.05
CA PRO A 130 0.67 -25.69 5.62
C PRO A 130 -0.73 -25.87 5.04
N THR A 131 -1.66 -26.57 5.71
CA THR A 131 -3.04 -26.72 5.20
C THR A 131 -3.76 -25.38 5.10
N VAL A 132 -3.54 -24.45 6.04
CA VAL A 132 -4.04 -23.06 5.95
C VAL A 132 -3.52 -22.36 4.69
N GLN A 133 -2.21 -22.42 4.44
CA GLN A 133 -1.61 -21.77 3.25
C GLN A 133 -2.08 -22.42 1.95
N ILE A 134 -2.20 -23.75 1.93
CA ILE A 134 -2.68 -24.50 0.76
C ILE A 134 -4.14 -24.11 0.45
N GLY A 135 -5.02 -24.11 1.45
CA GLY A 135 -6.43 -23.71 1.29
C GLY A 135 -6.56 -22.25 0.83
N ALA A 136 -5.81 -21.34 1.44
CA ALA A 136 -5.75 -19.93 1.03
C ALA A 136 -5.24 -19.77 -0.42
N ALA A 137 -4.22 -20.52 -0.83
CA ALA A 137 -3.63 -20.46 -2.17
C ALA A 137 -4.56 -21.05 -3.25
N LEU A 138 -5.29 -22.11 -2.92
CA LEU A 138 -6.31 -22.70 -3.79
C LEU A 138 -7.50 -21.75 -3.98
N ALA A 139 -7.98 -21.12 -2.90
CA ALA A 139 -9.00 -20.07 -2.99
C ALA A 139 -8.51 -18.83 -3.77
N ALA A 140 -7.25 -18.41 -3.57
CA ALA A 140 -6.63 -17.33 -4.34
C ALA A 140 -6.46 -17.66 -5.83
N GLN A 141 -6.38 -18.95 -6.18
CA GLN A 141 -6.37 -19.42 -7.56
C GLN A 141 -7.78 -19.43 -8.15
N LEU A 142 -8.76 -19.98 -7.43
CA LEU A 142 -10.15 -20.06 -7.87
C LEU A 142 -10.74 -18.66 -8.12
N SER A 143 -10.46 -17.71 -7.22
CA SER A 143 -10.85 -16.29 -7.36
C SER A 143 -10.20 -15.56 -8.53
N ARG A 144 -9.15 -16.11 -9.17
CA ARG A 144 -8.59 -15.54 -10.41
C ARG A 144 -9.29 -16.02 -11.67
N TRP A 145 -10.03 -17.13 -11.61
CA TRP A 145 -10.79 -17.63 -12.74
C TRP A 145 -12.07 -16.84 -12.98
N VAL A 146 -12.56 -16.12 -11.96
CA VAL A 146 -13.73 -15.22 -12.03
C VAL A 146 -13.30 -13.79 -11.67
N PRO A 147 -13.63 -12.77 -12.47
CA PRO A 147 -13.32 -11.38 -12.13
C PRO A 147 -14.07 -10.95 -10.86
N THR A 148 -13.35 -10.69 -9.77
CA THR A 148 -13.93 -10.35 -8.47
C THR A 148 -13.22 -9.15 -7.83
N SER A 149 -13.89 -8.43 -6.92
CA SER A 149 -13.29 -7.30 -6.19
C SER A 149 -12.19 -7.76 -5.23
N PRO A 150 -11.21 -6.90 -4.85
CA PRO A 150 -10.17 -7.24 -3.88
C PRO A 150 -10.73 -7.66 -2.52
N GLU A 151 -11.79 -6.98 -2.06
CA GLU A 151 -12.49 -7.32 -0.81
C GLU A 151 -13.01 -8.74 -0.92
N TYR A 152 -13.78 -9.03 -1.97
CA TYR A 152 -14.36 -10.35 -2.18
C TYR A 152 -13.29 -11.44 -2.28
N ARG A 153 -12.19 -11.15 -2.98
CA ARG A 153 -11.03 -12.03 -3.05
C ARG A 153 -10.38 -12.26 -1.68
N ARG A 154 -10.27 -11.23 -0.83
CA ARG A 154 -9.83 -11.34 0.57
C ARG A 154 -10.79 -12.26 1.36
N GLN A 155 -12.10 -12.16 1.14
CA GLN A 155 -13.09 -13.05 1.75
C GLN A 155 -12.87 -14.51 1.32
N LEU A 156 -12.72 -14.78 0.02
CA LEU A 156 -12.48 -16.13 -0.48
C LEU A 156 -11.16 -16.72 0.03
N ILE A 157 -10.08 -15.92 0.07
CA ILE A 157 -8.79 -16.35 0.64
C ILE A 157 -8.95 -16.71 2.12
N SER A 158 -9.68 -15.89 2.87
CA SER A 158 -9.97 -16.17 4.28
C SER A 158 -10.84 -17.42 4.48
N ALA A 159 -11.81 -17.67 3.59
CA ALA A 159 -12.62 -18.87 3.60
C ALA A 159 -11.78 -20.13 3.28
N GLY A 160 -10.85 -20.04 2.33
CA GLY A 160 -9.88 -21.11 2.05
C GLY A 160 -8.92 -21.36 3.20
N ALA A 161 -8.46 -20.31 3.88
CA ALA A 161 -7.63 -20.42 5.09
C ALA A 161 -8.38 -21.13 6.23
N ALA A 162 -9.64 -20.73 6.49
CA ALA A 162 -10.52 -21.37 7.47
C ALA A 162 -10.76 -22.85 7.13
N ALA A 163 -11.10 -23.15 5.87
CA ALA A 163 -11.30 -24.51 5.39
C ALA A 163 -10.04 -25.38 5.51
N GLY A 164 -8.87 -24.81 5.22
CA GLY A 164 -7.58 -25.48 5.37
C GLY A 164 -7.26 -25.82 6.84
N LEU A 165 -7.52 -24.91 7.77
CA LEU A 165 -7.34 -25.18 9.20
C LEU A 165 -8.35 -26.22 9.71
N ALA A 166 -9.61 -26.06 9.34
CA ALA A 166 -10.70 -26.92 9.73
C ALA A 166 -10.52 -28.35 9.25
N ALA A 167 -10.15 -28.54 7.98
CA ALA A 167 -9.77 -29.85 7.44
C ALA A 167 -8.51 -30.40 8.12
N GLY A 168 -7.59 -29.51 8.49
CA GLY A 168 -6.40 -29.85 9.26
C GLY A 168 -6.69 -30.55 10.58
N PHE A 169 -7.60 -29.98 11.37
CA PHE A 169 -7.97 -30.43 12.71
C PHE A 169 -9.26 -31.25 12.80
N ASN A 170 -9.99 -31.42 11.70
CA ASN A 170 -11.38 -31.86 11.70
C ASN A 170 -12.28 -30.99 12.61
N ALA A 171 -11.99 -29.68 12.66
CA ALA A 171 -12.51 -28.75 13.66
C ALA A 171 -13.03 -27.46 12.96
N PRO A 172 -14.31 -27.44 12.52
CA PRO A 172 -14.84 -26.37 11.69
C PRO A 172 -14.99 -25.03 12.41
N ILE A 173 -15.42 -25.02 13.69
CA ILE A 173 -15.58 -23.77 14.45
C ILE A 173 -14.21 -23.15 14.70
N SER A 174 -13.23 -23.99 15.03
CA SER A 174 -11.83 -23.59 15.23
C SER A 174 -11.24 -22.91 14.01
N GLY A 175 -11.53 -23.42 12.81
CA GLY A 175 -11.13 -22.82 11.53
C GLY A 175 -11.54 -21.36 11.40
N ILE A 176 -12.79 -21.06 11.75
CA ILE A 176 -13.37 -19.71 11.64
C ILE A 176 -12.79 -18.80 12.71
N LEU A 177 -12.74 -19.26 13.95
CA LEU A 177 -12.21 -18.47 15.07
C LEU A 177 -10.74 -18.11 14.87
N PHE A 178 -9.94 -19.01 14.30
CA PHE A 178 -8.56 -18.70 13.97
C PHE A 178 -8.44 -17.58 12.94
N VAL A 179 -9.29 -17.60 11.90
CA VAL A 179 -9.29 -16.52 10.90
C VAL A 179 -9.67 -15.19 11.55
N VAL A 180 -10.65 -15.20 12.44
CA VAL A 180 -11.11 -14.02 13.16
C VAL A 180 -10.03 -13.49 14.12
N GLU A 181 -9.48 -14.36 14.97
CA GLU A 181 -8.60 -13.99 16.08
C GLU A 181 -7.15 -13.74 15.62
N GLU A 182 -6.64 -14.49 14.62
CA GLU A 182 -5.24 -14.39 14.16
C GLU A 182 -5.06 -13.78 12.76
N LEU A 183 -5.95 -14.01 11.79
CA LEU A 183 -5.69 -13.62 10.38
C LEU A 183 -6.28 -12.28 9.94
N LEU A 184 -7.55 -12.01 10.26
CA LEU A 184 -8.27 -10.83 9.78
C LEU A 184 -8.46 -9.77 10.85
N GLN A 185 -8.63 -10.16 12.11
CA GLN A 185 -9.00 -9.29 13.23
C GLN A 185 -10.26 -8.42 13.00
N ASP A 186 -10.96 -8.58 11.87
CA ASP A 186 -12.16 -7.83 11.45
C ASP A 186 -13.39 -8.74 11.36
N PHE A 187 -14.54 -8.23 11.83
CA PHE A 187 -15.83 -8.92 11.80
C PHE A 187 -16.74 -8.33 10.71
N SER A 188 -16.60 -8.80 9.46
CA SER A 188 -17.63 -8.51 8.43
C SER A 188 -18.63 -9.66 8.31
N GLY A 189 -19.93 -9.37 8.27
CA GLY A 189 -20.97 -10.40 8.21
C GLY A 189 -20.90 -11.30 6.96
N LEU A 190 -20.39 -10.78 5.83
CA LEU A 190 -20.25 -11.53 4.58
C LEU A 190 -18.99 -12.43 4.55
N THR A 191 -17.87 -12.02 5.16
CA THR A 191 -16.69 -12.88 5.33
C THR A 191 -17.01 -14.08 6.22
N LEU A 192 -17.81 -13.86 7.27
CA LEU A 192 -18.13 -14.90 8.24
C LEU A 192 -18.95 -16.03 7.60
N GLY A 193 -19.99 -15.71 6.82
CA GLY A 193 -20.86 -16.73 6.20
C GLY A 193 -20.14 -17.65 5.21
N SER A 194 -19.31 -17.10 4.33
CA SER A 194 -18.53 -17.89 3.36
C SER A 194 -17.44 -18.72 4.02
N ALA A 195 -16.78 -18.17 5.05
CA ALA A 195 -15.79 -18.90 5.84
C ALA A 195 -16.42 -20.04 6.64
N ILE A 196 -17.59 -19.85 7.25
CA ILE A 196 -18.34 -20.91 7.95
C ILE A 196 -18.62 -22.07 7.00
N LEU A 197 -19.21 -21.79 5.84
CA LEU A 197 -19.62 -22.82 4.89
C LEU A 197 -18.41 -23.59 4.33
N ALA A 198 -17.36 -22.88 3.91
CA ALA A 198 -16.14 -23.51 3.42
C ALA A 198 -15.44 -24.33 4.52
N SER A 199 -15.40 -23.83 5.75
CA SER A 199 -14.84 -24.51 6.93
C SER A 199 -15.56 -25.82 7.23
N PHE A 200 -16.90 -25.77 7.30
CA PHE A 200 -17.74 -26.93 7.51
C PHE A 200 -17.51 -28.00 6.44
N ILE A 201 -17.55 -27.62 5.16
CA ILE A 201 -17.38 -28.55 4.05
C ILE A 201 -15.96 -29.14 4.04
N GLY A 202 -14.92 -28.32 4.26
CA GLY A 202 -13.54 -28.79 4.35
C GLY A 202 -13.35 -29.81 5.47
N ALA A 203 -13.91 -29.55 6.66
CA ALA A 203 -13.88 -30.50 7.78
C ALA A 203 -14.66 -31.79 7.46
N VAL A 204 -15.84 -31.71 6.85
CA VAL A 204 -16.63 -32.88 6.46
C VAL A 204 -15.89 -33.74 5.44
N VAL A 205 -15.33 -33.13 4.39
CA VAL A 205 -14.54 -33.86 3.38
C VAL A 205 -13.33 -34.54 4.01
N SER A 206 -12.62 -33.83 4.90
CA SER A 206 -11.48 -34.39 5.64
C SER A 206 -11.89 -35.56 6.53
N ARG A 207 -13.01 -35.45 7.24
CA ARG A 207 -13.52 -36.49 8.12
C ARG A 207 -14.01 -37.73 7.36
N LEU A 208 -14.66 -37.55 6.21
CA LEU A 208 -15.20 -38.66 5.41
C LEU A 208 -14.09 -39.40 4.64
N LEU A 209 -13.16 -38.67 4.02
CA LEU A 209 -12.13 -39.26 3.14
C LEU A 209 -10.80 -39.51 3.84
N GLY A 210 -10.47 -38.72 4.86
CA GLY A 210 -9.26 -38.86 5.65
C GLY A 210 -9.34 -39.93 6.75
N GLY A 211 -10.45 -40.69 6.82
CA GLY A 211 -10.75 -41.61 7.92
C GLY A 211 -11.04 -40.88 9.24
N GLN A 212 -11.27 -41.63 10.33
CA GLN A 212 -11.38 -41.09 11.69
C GLN A 212 -10.02 -40.50 12.13
N GLY A 213 -9.64 -39.32 11.62
CA GLY A 213 -8.44 -38.62 12.09
C GLY A 213 -8.66 -38.04 13.47
N LEU A 214 -7.68 -38.16 14.39
CA LEU A 214 -7.61 -37.52 15.72
C LEU A 214 -8.96 -37.41 16.46
N ASN A 215 -9.87 -38.35 16.20
CA ASN A 215 -11.04 -38.56 17.02
C ASN A 215 -10.49 -39.31 18.22
N LEU A 216 -10.01 -38.53 19.19
CA LEU A 216 -9.81 -38.98 20.54
C LEU A 216 -11.22 -39.28 21.08
N VAL A 217 -11.84 -40.37 20.61
CA VAL A 217 -12.96 -41.01 21.31
C VAL A 217 -12.31 -41.63 22.52
N ILE A 218 -12.05 -40.79 23.51
CA ILE A 218 -11.48 -41.23 24.75
C ILE A 218 -12.67 -41.81 25.52
N ASP A 219 -12.71 -43.14 25.63
CA ASP A 219 -13.33 -43.81 26.78
C ASP A 219 -12.50 -43.50 28.04
N ALA A 220 -12.17 -42.21 28.25
CA ALA A 220 -11.32 -41.76 29.35
C ALA A 220 -12.11 -41.77 30.65
N PRO A 221 -11.42 -42.01 31.78
CA PRO A 221 -11.97 -41.70 33.09
C PRO A 221 -12.49 -40.25 33.13
N SER A 222 -13.59 -40.06 33.84
CA SER A 222 -14.38 -38.83 33.92
C SER A 222 -13.54 -37.56 33.82
N VAL A 223 -13.64 -36.90 32.67
CA VAL A 223 -13.03 -35.60 32.43
C VAL A 223 -13.84 -34.54 33.17
N GLY A 224 -13.21 -33.80 34.06
CA GLY A 224 -13.88 -32.88 34.98
C GLY A 224 -12.92 -31.94 35.68
N LEU A 225 -13.48 -30.99 36.42
CA LEU A 225 -12.75 -30.00 37.20
C LEU A 225 -13.13 -30.14 38.66
N SER A 226 -12.15 -30.37 39.55
CA SER A 226 -12.32 -30.21 40.99
C SER A 226 -11.66 -28.90 41.47
N VAL A 227 -12.14 -28.38 42.60
CA VAL A 227 -11.54 -27.21 43.27
C VAL A 227 -10.07 -27.46 43.61
N ARG A 228 -9.71 -28.71 43.90
CA ARG A 228 -8.34 -29.14 44.23
C ARG A 228 -7.37 -29.01 43.05
N ASP A 229 -7.88 -28.96 41.83
CA ASP A 229 -7.08 -28.83 40.60
C ASP A 229 -6.70 -27.38 40.32
N LEU A 230 -7.48 -26.40 40.82
CA LEU A 230 -7.31 -24.99 40.49
C LEU A 230 -5.89 -24.46 40.69
N PRO A 231 -5.20 -24.71 41.83
CA PRO A 231 -3.82 -24.24 42.01
C PRO A 231 -2.86 -24.80 40.95
N PHE A 232 -3.01 -26.08 40.61
CA PHE A 232 -2.14 -26.76 39.63
C PHE A 232 -2.45 -26.35 38.19
N LEU A 233 -3.71 -26.05 37.86
CA LEU A 233 -4.08 -25.48 36.57
C LEU A 233 -3.55 -24.05 36.39
N ILE A 234 -3.54 -23.24 37.46
CA ILE A 234 -2.91 -21.92 37.45
C ILE A 234 -1.40 -22.06 37.21
N VAL A 235 -0.73 -22.96 37.97
CA VAL A 235 0.71 -23.24 37.79
C VAL A 235 0.99 -23.73 36.37
N LEU A 236 0.17 -24.63 35.82
CA LEU A 236 0.27 -25.10 34.44
C LEU A 236 0.17 -23.93 33.45
N GLY A 237 -0.80 -23.04 33.62
CA GLY A 237 -0.94 -21.84 32.78
C GLY A 237 0.29 -20.93 32.84
N VAL A 238 0.81 -20.67 34.05
CA VAL A 238 2.02 -19.85 34.24
C VAL A 238 3.24 -20.48 33.58
N LEU A 239 3.48 -21.78 33.81
CA LEU A 239 4.59 -22.52 33.20
C LEU A 239 4.46 -22.57 31.67
N ALA A 240 3.26 -22.83 31.15
CA ALA A 240 2.98 -22.83 29.73
C ALA A 240 3.24 -21.44 29.11
N GLY A 241 2.87 -20.36 29.80
CA GLY A 241 3.16 -18.99 29.39
C GLY A 241 4.65 -18.70 29.25
N PHE A 242 5.46 -19.01 30.28
CA PHE A 242 6.90 -18.78 30.25
C PHE A 242 7.62 -19.68 29.22
N LEU A 243 7.32 -20.98 29.22
CA LEU A 243 7.94 -21.94 28.30
C LEU A 243 7.49 -21.68 26.85
N GLY A 244 6.23 -21.29 26.63
CA GLY A 244 5.72 -20.88 25.31
C GLY A 244 6.40 -19.61 24.79
N ALA A 245 6.55 -18.58 25.63
CA ALA A 245 7.32 -17.39 25.26
C ALA A 245 8.80 -17.70 24.99
N GLY A 246 9.40 -18.59 25.79
CA GLY A 246 10.74 -19.13 25.58
C GLY A 246 10.86 -19.87 24.25
N PHE A 247 9.87 -20.71 23.91
CA PHE A 247 9.78 -21.41 22.63
C PHE A 247 9.72 -20.42 21.46
N SER A 248 8.85 -19.41 21.52
CA SER A 248 8.77 -18.38 20.47
C SER A 248 10.11 -17.65 20.30
N ARG A 249 10.78 -17.25 21.38
CA ARG A 249 12.12 -16.63 21.32
C ARG A 249 13.16 -17.60 20.74
N GLY A 250 13.08 -18.88 21.12
CA GLY A 250 13.92 -19.95 20.59
C GLY A 250 13.78 -20.11 19.07
N ILE A 251 12.57 -19.95 18.53
CA ILE A 251 12.33 -19.99 17.07
C ILE A 251 13.14 -18.89 16.36
N PHE A 252 13.10 -17.65 16.87
CA PHE A 252 13.88 -16.55 16.31
C PHE A 252 15.39 -16.73 16.51
N ALA A 253 15.82 -17.28 17.64
CA ALA A 253 17.22 -17.61 17.88
C ALA A 253 17.72 -18.65 16.87
N SER A 254 16.93 -19.68 16.61
CA SER A 254 17.21 -20.71 15.61
C SER A 254 17.26 -20.14 14.18
N LEU A 255 16.30 -19.29 13.81
CA LEU A 255 16.33 -18.56 12.52
C LEU A 255 17.61 -17.72 12.37
N LYS A 256 18.02 -16.99 13.43
CA LYS A 256 19.25 -16.21 13.45
C LYS A 256 20.49 -17.10 13.33
N PHE A 257 20.49 -18.25 14.01
CA PHE A 257 21.58 -19.23 13.94
C PHE A 257 21.78 -19.76 12.53
N PHE A 258 20.73 -20.22 11.85
CA PHE A 258 20.83 -20.72 10.48
C PHE A 258 21.21 -19.64 9.46
N ARG A 259 20.85 -18.37 9.69
CA ARG A 259 21.30 -17.24 8.84
C ARG A 259 22.80 -16.96 8.93
N ARG A 260 23.50 -17.40 9.98
CA ARG A 260 24.97 -17.23 10.10
C ARG A 260 25.73 -18.13 9.12
N PHE A 261 25.13 -19.25 8.72
CA PHE A 261 25.73 -20.19 7.77
C PHE A 261 25.32 -19.83 6.34
N LYS A 262 26.29 -19.84 5.41
CA LYS A 262 26.06 -19.60 3.96
C LYS A 262 25.54 -20.85 3.23
N LEU A 263 24.65 -21.61 3.85
CA LEU A 263 24.09 -22.84 3.29
C LEU A 263 22.80 -22.56 2.51
N GLY A 264 22.59 -23.29 1.41
CA GLY A 264 21.31 -23.29 0.68
C GLY A 264 20.16 -23.79 1.55
N LEU A 265 18.91 -23.52 1.16
CA LEU A 265 17.75 -23.98 1.93
C LEU A 265 17.69 -25.52 1.96
N ALA A 266 17.96 -26.19 0.84
CA ALA A 266 18.05 -27.65 0.78
C ALA A 266 19.02 -28.24 1.82
N GLN A 267 20.21 -27.65 1.93
CA GLN A 267 21.24 -28.11 2.86
C GLN A 267 20.85 -27.88 4.32
N ARG A 268 20.25 -26.72 4.64
CA ARG A 268 19.79 -26.41 6.01
C ARG A 268 18.71 -27.37 6.47
N VAL A 269 17.71 -27.61 5.62
CA VAL A 269 16.60 -28.54 5.93
C VAL A 269 17.10 -29.97 5.99
N GLY A 270 18.01 -30.38 5.10
CA GLY A 270 18.66 -31.68 5.15
C GLY A 270 19.45 -31.90 6.44
N LEU A 271 20.24 -30.91 6.89
CA LEU A 271 20.98 -31.01 8.16
C LEU A 271 20.04 -31.11 9.37
N ALA A 272 18.94 -30.34 9.38
CA ALA A 272 17.94 -30.46 10.43
C ALA A 272 17.27 -31.85 10.44
N GLY A 273 17.00 -32.41 9.26
CA GLY A 273 16.50 -33.78 9.10
C GLY A 273 17.49 -34.84 9.59
N LEU A 274 18.78 -34.70 9.28
CA LEU A 274 19.85 -35.57 9.77
C LEU A 274 19.88 -35.61 11.31
N ILE A 275 19.93 -34.43 11.94
CA ILE A 275 19.95 -34.31 13.41
C ILE A 275 18.68 -34.89 14.02
N THR A 276 17.52 -34.64 13.40
CA THR A 276 16.25 -35.21 13.86
C THR A 276 16.25 -36.74 13.79
N GLY A 277 16.81 -37.31 12.71
CA GLY A 277 16.98 -38.76 12.58
C GLY A 277 17.93 -39.35 13.62
N VAL A 278 19.03 -38.66 13.95
CA VAL A 278 19.97 -39.09 15.01
C VAL A 278 19.31 -39.10 16.38
N VAL A 279 18.63 -38.01 16.75
CA VAL A 279 17.92 -37.92 18.03
C VAL A 279 16.78 -38.95 18.09
N GLY A 280 16.12 -39.19 16.95
CA GLY A 280 15.04 -40.18 16.83
C GLY A 280 15.45 -41.62 17.16
N ILE A 281 16.74 -41.97 17.09
CA ILE A 281 17.26 -43.30 17.50
C ILE A 281 17.09 -43.52 19.00
N PHE A 282 17.27 -42.46 19.79
CA PHE A 282 17.25 -42.53 21.26
C PHE A 282 15.85 -42.29 21.84
N LEU A 283 14.88 -41.91 21.01
CA LEU A 283 13.51 -41.67 21.45
C LEU A 283 12.66 -42.94 21.28
N PRO A 284 11.70 -43.19 22.19
CA PRO A 284 10.70 -44.24 22.00
C PRO A 284 10.01 -44.09 20.64
N ILE A 285 9.60 -45.20 20.02
CA ILE A 285 8.89 -45.19 18.73
C ILE A 285 7.62 -44.32 18.83
N ALA A 286 6.92 -44.37 19.96
CA ALA A 286 5.75 -43.51 20.24
C ALA A 286 6.07 -42.00 20.27
N ALA A 287 7.33 -41.62 20.50
CA ALA A 287 7.78 -40.22 20.48
C ALA A 287 8.36 -39.80 19.12
N ALA A 288 8.41 -40.69 18.13
CA ALA A 288 9.01 -40.41 16.82
C ALA A 288 8.18 -39.40 16.00
N ASP A 289 6.85 -39.48 16.06
CA ASP A 289 5.94 -38.54 15.41
C ASP A 289 5.19 -37.68 16.45
N ASN A 290 4.41 -36.70 15.98
CA ASN A 290 3.65 -35.82 16.86
C ASN A 290 2.28 -36.41 17.23
N THR A 291 1.65 -37.13 16.30
CA THR A 291 0.32 -37.72 16.51
C THR A 291 0.40 -38.89 17.48
N GLY A 292 1.32 -39.84 17.26
CA GLY A 292 1.52 -40.98 18.16
C GLY A 292 1.94 -40.54 19.57
N LEU A 293 2.80 -39.51 19.68
CA LEU A 293 3.18 -38.98 21.00
C LEU A 293 2.00 -38.35 21.72
N GLN A 294 1.16 -37.60 21.00
CA GLN A 294 -0.04 -36.99 21.59
C GLN A 294 -0.98 -38.06 22.16
N GLU A 295 -1.27 -39.09 21.37
CA GLU A 295 -2.13 -40.21 21.79
C GLU A 295 -1.55 -40.96 23.00
N PHE A 296 -0.24 -41.22 22.98
CA PHE A 296 0.46 -41.86 24.09
C PHE A 296 0.44 -41.03 25.39
N LEU A 297 0.50 -39.69 25.29
CA LEU A 297 0.43 -38.81 26.47
C LEU A 297 -0.98 -38.73 27.04
N VAL A 298 -1.99 -38.68 26.18
CA VAL A 298 -3.40 -38.50 26.57
C VAL A 298 -3.96 -39.75 27.26
N THR A 299 -3.47 -40.94 26.91
CA THR A 299 -3.84 -42.22 27.57
C THR A 299 -3.25 -42.39 28.97
N GLY A 300 -2.30 -41.54 29.38
CA GLY A 300 -1.74 -41.53 30.75
C GLY A 300 -0.82 -42.71 31.09
N ALA A 301 -0.47 -43.57 30.13
CA ALA A 301 0.36 -44.76 30.34
C ALA A 301 1.87 -44.50 30.41
N ALA A 302 2.29 -43.23 30.30
CA ALA A 302 3.69 -42.83 30.17
C ALA A 302 4.35 -42.49 31.51
N SER A 303 5.59 -42.93 31.73
CA SER A 303 6.37 -42.50 32.90
C SER A 303 6.82 -41.03 32.78
N TRP A 304 6.90 -40.33 33.90
CA TRP A 304 7.25 -38.90 33.90
C TRP A 304 8.63 -38.62 33.28
N GLN A 305 9.59 -39.55 33.40
CA GLN A 305 10.93 -39.41 32.78
C GLN A 305 10.85 -39.40 31.26
N LEU A 306 10.07 -40.32 30.68
CA LEU A 306 9.88 -40.39 29.23
C LEU A 306 9.19 -39.14 28.70
N ILE A 307 8.21 -38.62 29.44
CA ILE A 307 7.51 -37.38 29.08
C ILE A 307 8.46 -36.19 29.11
N ALA A 308 9.32 -36.08 30.13
CA ALA A 308 10.29 -35.00 30.23
C ALA A 308 11.33 -35.04 29.09
N ILE A 309 11.85 -36.22 28.77
CA ILE A 309 12.77 -36.42 27.64
C ILE A 309 12.07 -36.08 26.31
N ALA A 310 10.84 -36.55 26.11
CA ALA A 310 10.04 -36.24 24.92
C ALA A 310 9.76 -34.74 24.79
N PHE A 311 9.42 -34.06 25.90
CA PHE A 311 9.22 -32.61 25.92
C PHE A 311 10.49 -31.86 25.49
N ILE A 312 11.63 -32.13 26.14
CA ILE A 312 12.89 -31.43 25.87
C ILE A 312 13.36 -31.69 24.43
N SER A 313 13.36 -32.95 24.01
CA SER A 313 13.78 -33.33 22.66
C SER A 313 12.89 -32.70 21.59
N LYS A 314 11.55 -32.80 21.70
CA LYS A 314 10.62 -32.20 20.73
C LYS A 314 10.73 -30.68 20.72
N PHE A 315 10.90 -30.05 21.88
CA PHE A 315 11.11 -28.61 21.98
C PHE A 315 12.31 -28.20 21.13
N LEU A 316 13.48 -28.81 21.35
CA LEU A 316 14.71 -28.50 20.62
C LEU A 316 14.63 -28.88 19.12
N LEU A 317 14.10 -30.05 18.80
CA LEU A 317 13.97 -30.52 17.42
C LEU A 317 13.03 -29.63 16.60
N THR A 318 11.93 -29.13 17.19
CA THR A 318 11.04 -28.20 16.50
C THR A 318 11.70 -26.84 16.30
N LEU A 319 12.49 -26.33 17.27
CA LEU A 319 13.28 -25.12 17.07
C LEU A 319 14.25 -25.26 15.89
N LEU A 320 14.96 -26.40 15.82
CA LEU A 320 15.91 -26.70 14.74
C LEU A 320 15.19 -26.82 13.40
N ALA A 321 14.12 -27.61 13.34
CA ALA A 321 13.36 -27.88 12.12
C ALA A 321 12.74 -26.59 11.55
N TYR A 322 12.10 -25.77 12.40
CA TYR A 322 11.52 -24.51 11.94
C TYR A 322 12.59 -23.48 11.53
N GLY A 323 13.66 -23.35 12.32
CA GLY A 323 14.75 -22.42 12.04
C GLY A 323 15.52 -22.73 10.75
N SER A 324 15.52 -24.00 10.32
CA SER A 324 16.11 -24.41 9.04
C SER A 324 15.39 -23.82 7.81
N GLY A 325 14.14 -23.39 7.98
CA GLY A 325 13.26 -22.89 6.92
C GLY A 325 12.39 -23.95 6.25
N ALA A 326 12.37 -25.17 6.79
CA ALA A 326 11.56 -26.30 6.29
C ALA A 326 10.08 -25.93 6.15
N ALA A 327 9.41 -26.51 5.15
CA ALA A 327 7.96 -26.37 4.99
C ALA A 327 7.24 -27.15 6.10
N GLY A 328 6.63 -26.44 7.04
CA GLY A 328 5.95 -27.03 8.19
C GLY A 328 5.50 -25.99 9.20
N GLY A 329 4.43 -26.31 9.92
CA GLY A 329 3.84 -25.48 10.96
C GLY A 329 4.31 -25.83 12.36
N ILE A 330 4.00 -24.95 13.32
CA ILE A 330 4.33 -25.13 14.75
C ILE A 330 3.14 -25.61 15.60
N PHE A 331 1.93 -25.64 15.03
CA PHE A 331 0.69 -26.01 15.73
C PHE A 331 0.78 -27.37 16.43
N ALA A 332 1.01 -28.45 15.67
CA ALA A 332 1.04 -29.80 16.25
C ALA A 332 2.15 -29.94 17.32
N PRO A 333 3.40 -29.50 17.08
CA PRO A 333 4.42 -29.49 18.14
C PRO A 333 4.00 -28.72 19.40
N SER A 334 3.38 -27.55 19.28
CA SER A 334 2.94 -26.78 20.46
C SER A 334 1.82 -27.49 21.24
N LEU A 335 0.90 -28.17 20.55
CA LEU A 335 -0.14 -28.96 21.20
C LEU A 335 0.46 -30.15 21.96
N VAL A 336 1.39 -30.88 21.34
CA VAL A 336 2.09 -32.03 21.96
C VAL A 336 2.94 -31.61 23.16
N LEU A 337 3.70 -30.51 23.03
CA LEU A 337 4.48 -29.95 24.13
C LEU A 337 3.57 -29.52 25.28
N GLY A 338 2.41 -28.93 24.98
CA GLY A 338 1.39 -28.60 25.95
C GLY A 338 0.84 -29.84 26.67
N SER A 339 0.50 -30.89 25.94
CA SER A 339 0.05 -32.16 26.54
C SER A 339 1.12 -32.76 27.46
N ALA A 340 2.37 -32.78 27.03
CA ALA A 340 3.48 -33.28 27.84
C ALA A 340 3.67 -32.46 29.13
N LEU A 341 3.62 -31.13 29.03
CA LEU A 341 3.70 -30.24 30.20
C LEU A 341 2.52 -30.47 31.15
N GLY A 342 1.31 -30.61 30.61
CA GLY A 342 0.10 -30.95 31.37
C GLY A 342 0.27 -32.27 32.13
N CYS A 343 0.74 -33.33 31.48
CA CYS A 343 1.02 -34.60 32.13
C CYS A 343 2.05 -34.47 33.26
N LEU A 344 3.14 -33.71 33.05
CA LEU A 344 4.15 -33.47 34.09
C LEU A 344 3.55 -32.77 35.31
N VAL A 345 2.70 -31.76 35.10
CA VAL A 345 2.01 -31.06 36.21
C VAL A 345 1.01 -32.00 36.91
N SER A 346 0.31 -32.86 36.15
CA SER A 346 -0.58 -33.88 36.73
C SER A 346 0.18 -34.82 37.69
N PHE A 347 1.38 -35.27 37.32
CA PHE A 347 2.21 -36.10 38.21
C PHE A 347 2.58 -35.37 39.50
N VAL A 348 2.87 -34.07 39.43
CA VAL A 348 3.14 -33.25 40.62
C VAL A 348 1.89 -33.11 41.48
N ALA A 349 0.72 -32.85 40.87
CA ALA A 349 -0.56 -32.76 41.58
C ALA A 349 -0.89 -34.07 42.31
N GLN A 350 -0.76 -35.20 41.61
CA GLN A 350 -0.97 -36.53 42.18
C GLN A 350 0.04 -36.85 43.29
N ALA A 351 1.33 -36.56 43.09
CA ALA A 351 2.36 -36.77 44.11
C ALA A 351 2.11 -35.92 45.37
N THR A 352 1.62 -34.68 45.20
CA THR A 352 1.34 -33.77 46.32
C THR A 352 0.18 -34.30 47.16
N TYR A 353 -0.94 -34.66 46.54
CA TYR A 353 -2.11 -35.17 47.27
C TYR A 353 -2.00 -36.63 47.72
N SER A 354 -1.13 -37.41 47.07
CA SER A 354 -0.74 -38.74 47.54
C SER A 354 0.43 -38.70 48.54
N GLY A 355 0.89 -37.51 48.97
CA GLY A 355 1.99 -37.31 49.92
C GLY A 355 3.20 -38.18 49.61
N PHE A 356 3.60 -38.16 48.34
CA PHE A 356 4.71 -38.95 47.82
C PHE A 356 4.54 -40.47 48.02
N GLY A 357 3.29 -40.96 47.94
CA GLY A 357 2.94 -42.37 48.04
C GLY A 357 2.48 -42.82 49.44
N ALA A 358 2.30 -41.89 50.38
CA ALA A 358 1.82 -42.18 51.74
C ALA A 358 0.31 -42.48 51.81
N TRP A 359 -0.48 -41.99 50.86
CA TRP A 359 -1.94 -42.13 50.82
C TRP A 359 -2.43 -42.13 49.36
N ALA A 360 -3.56 -42.79 49.08
CA ALA A 360 -4.14 -42.80 47.75
C ALA A 360 -4.59 -41.38 47.35
N PRO A 361 -4.37 -40.95 46.08
CA PRO A 361 -4.86 -39.66 45.63
C PRO A 361 -6.39 -39.58 45.76
N PRO A 362 -6.94 -38.39 46.05
CA PRO A 362 -8.38 -38.19 46.16
C PRO A 362 -9.11 -38.62 44.88
N ALA A 363 -10.22 -39.33 45.02
CA ALA A 363 -11.00 -39.83 43.88
C ALA A 363 -11.61 -38.72 43.02
N ASP A 364 -11.70 -37.49 43.55
CA ASP A 364 -12.22 -36.31 42.86
C ASP A 364 -11.16 -35.52 42.08
N LEU A 365 -9.87 -35.87 42.19
CA LEU A 365 -8.80 -35.19 41.47
C LEU A 365 -8.93 -35.42 39.97
N ALA A 366 -8.76 -34.38 39.16
CA ALA A 366 -8.87 -34.52 37.72
C ALA A 366 -7.85 -35.51 37.15
N SER A 367 -8.28 -36.27 36.15
CA SER A 367 -7.44 -37.26 35.47
C SER A 367 -6.25 -36.60 34.76
N THR A 368 -5.16 -37.35 34.56
CA THR A 368 -4.00 -36.91 33.76
C THR A 368 -4.41 -36.40 32.38
N THR A 369 -5.43 -37.01 31.78
CA THR A 369 -6.03 -36.59 30.52
C THR A 369 -6.55 -35.15 30.58
N THR A 370 -7.20 -34.74 31.67
CA THR A 370 -7.70 -33.36 31.85
C THR A 370 -6.55 -32.36 31.87
N TYR A 371 -5.48 -32.64 32.61
CA TYR A 371 -4.29 -31.79 32.65
C TYR A 371 -3.55 -31.75 31.32
N ALA A 372 -3.42 -32.89 30.62
CA ALA A 372 -2.81 -32.98 29.30
C ALA A 372 -3.57 -32.10 28.29
N LEU A 373 -4.88 -32.24 28.21
CA LEU A 373 -5.72 -31.45 27.31
C LEU A 373 -5.73 -29.97 27.69
N THR A 374 -5.70 -29.64 28.98
CA THR A 374 -5.58 -28.25 29.43
C THR A 374 -4.22 -27.65 29.06
N GLY A 375 -3.13 -28.42 29.25
CA GLY A 375 -1.78 -28.03 28.87
C GLY A 375 -1.63 -27.83 27.36
N MET A 376 -2.30 -28.68 26.56
CA MET A 376 -2.38 -28.56 25.11
C MET A 376 -2.90 -27.18 24.69
N GLY A 377 -4.04 -26.75 25.23
CA GLY A 377 -4.60 -25.42 24.99
C GLY A 377 -3.69 -24.30 25.52
N ALA A 378 -3.17 -24.46 26.73
CA ALA A 378 -2.35 -23.45 27.40
C ALA A 378 -1.06 -23.13 26.65
N PHE A 379 -0.27 -24.15 26.29
CA PHE A 379 0.99 -23.94 25.58
C PHE A 379 0.76 -23.45 24.15
N PHE A 380 -0.25 -23.97 23.46
CA PHE A 380 -0.63 -23.49 22.13
C PHE A 380 -1.05 -22.01 22.16
N SER A 381 -1.85 -21.61 23.16
CA SER A 381 -2.27 -20.23 23.38
C SER A 381 -1.08 -19.31 23.66
N ALA A 382 -0.13 -19.73 24.50
CA ALA A 382 1.08 -18.97 24.80
C ALA A 382 1.97 -18.75 23.56
N VAL A 383 2.09 -19.76 22.69
CA VAL A 383 2.93 -19.67 21.48
C VAL A 383 2.27 -18.84 20.39
N THR A 384 0.97 -19.06 20.17
CA THR A 384 0.26 -18.47 19.04
C THR A 384 -0.39 -17.13 19.36
N GLY A 385 -0.73 -16.85 20.63
CA GLY A 385 -1.43 -15.64 21.03
C GLY A 385 -2.95 -15.68 20.76
N VAL A 386 -3.53 -16.88 20.62
CA VAL A 386 -4.89 -17.09 20.11
C VAL A 386 -5.71 -17.96 21.11
N PRO A 387 -6.00 -17.45 22.34
CA PRO A 387 -6.60 -18.24 23.43
C PRO A 387 -7.98 -18.82 23.12
N ILE A 388 -8.87 -18.07 22.44
CA ILE A 388 -10.24 -18.56 22.18
C ILE A 388 -10.18 -19.72 21.19
N THR A 389 -9.42 -19.56 20.12
CA THR A 389 -9.16 -20.61 19.13
C THR A 389 -8.51 -21.84 19.78
N ALA A 390 -7.57 -21.66 20.72
CA ALA A 390 -6.95 -22.78 21.44
C ALA A 390 -7.98 -23.63 22.18
N ILE A 391 -8.87 -22.97 22.94
CA ILE A 391 -9.94 -23.63 23.70
C ILE A 391 -10.87 -24.40 22.76
N VAL A 392 -11.28 -23.78 21.65
CA VAL A 392 -12.24 -24.39 20.72
C VAL A 392 -11.62 -25.54 19.92
N ILE A 393 -10.32 -25.47 19.56
CA ILE A 393 -9.61 -26.61 18.93
C ILE A 393 -9.66 -27.82 19.86
N VAL A 394 -9.25 -27.65 21.12
CA VAL A 394 -9.20 -28.77 22.07
C VAL A 394 -10.60 -29.30 22.35
N PHE A 395 -11.58 -28.40 22.52
CA PHE A 395 -12.98 -28.77 22.71
C PHE A 395 -13.55 -29.55 21.52
N GLU A 396 -13.35 -29.09 20.28
CA GLU A 396 -13.88 -29.78 19.09
C GLU A 396 -13.22 -31.15 18.86
N MET A 397 -11.93 -31.29 19.15
CA MET A 397 -11.21 -32.57 19.03
C MET A 397 -11.64 -33.60 20.08
N THR A 398 -12.12 -33.16 21.25
CA THR A 398 -12.46 -34.03 22.39
C THR A 398 -13.96 -34.19 22.60
N ALA A 399 -14.78 -33.28 22.04
CA ALA A 399 -16.23 -33.22 22.20
C ALA A 399 -16.72 -33.20 23.67
N SER A 400 -15.88 -32.77 24.62
CA SER A 400 -16.20 -32.75 26.05
C SER A 400 -16.35 -31.32 26.57
N PHE A 401 -17.58 -30.95 26.94
CA PHE A 401 -17.87 -29.63 27.49
C PHE A 401 -17.21 -29.39 28.86
N ASN A 402 -16.96 -30.46 29.63
CA ASN A 402 -16.31 -30.38 30.95
C ASN A 402 -14.88 -29.82 30.90
N LEU A 403 -14.22 -29.86 29.73
CA LEU A 403 -12.88 -29.31 29.53
C LEU A 403 -12.85 -27.80 29.34
N VAL A 404 -13.97 -27.17 28.99
CA VAL A 404 -14.01 -25.77 28.59
C VAL A 404 -13.49 -24.88 29.73
N LEU A 405 -13.92 -25.12 30.97
CA LEU A 405 -13.47 -24.34 32.13
C LEU A 405 -11.96 -24.51 32.43
N PRO A 406 -11.40 -25.74 32.58
CA PRO A 406 -9.96 -25.94 32.68
C PRO A 406 -9.18 -25.25 31.56
N LEU A 407 -9.63 -25.38 30.31
CA LEU A 407 -9.00 -24.77 29.15
C LEU A 407 -9.00 -23.24 29.21
N MET A 408 -10.10 -22.62 29.64
CA MET A 408 -10.20 -21.17 29.83
C MET A 408 -9.19 -20.67 30.87
N ILE A 409 -9.06 -21.37 32.00
CA ILE A 409 -8.11 -21.02 33.06
C ILE A 409 -6.68 -21.15 32.53
N GLY A 410 -6.31 -22.34 32.02
CA GLY A 410 -4.96 -22.62 31.55
C GLY A 410 -4.53 -21.73 30.38
N SER A 411 -5.38 -21.61 29.35
CA SER A 411 -5.08 -20.82 28.14
C SER A 411 -5.13 -19.32 28.40
N GLY A 412 -6.08 -18.84 29.20
CA GLY A 412 -6.17 -17.42 29.56
C GLY A 412 -4.94 -16.95 30.33
N ILE A 413 -4.52 -17.71 31.35
CA ILE A 413 -3.32 -17.38 32.14
C ILE A 413 -2.05 -17.48 31.29
N ALA A 414 -1.92 -18.56 30.49
CA ALA A 414 -0.75 -18.74 29.64
C ALA A 414 -0.61 -17.61 28.61
N TYR A 415 -1.71 -17.17 28.00
CA TYR A 415 -1.74 -16.00 27.12
C TYR A 415 -1.28 -14.72 27.83
N LEU A 416 -1.84 -14.41 29.01
CA LEU A 416 -1.50 -13.18 29.75
C LEU A 416 -0.02 -13.12 30.13
N ILE A 417 0.56 -14.26 30.54
CA ILE A 417 1.98 -14.35 30.86
C ILE A 417 2.83 -14.25 29.58
N ALA A 418 2.47 -14.97 28.53
CA ALA A 418 3.23 -14.96 27.28
C ALA A 418 3.24 -13.58 26.62
N ASP A 419 2.10 -12.89 26.59
CA ASP A 419 1.99 -11.56 25.99
C ASP A 419 2.85 -10.53 26.74
N ARG A 420 2.86 -10.57 28.09
CA ARG A 420 3.76 -9.74 28.93
C ARG A 420 5.25 -9.97 28.64
N VAL A 421 5.65 -11.21 28.36
CA VAL A 421 7.05 -11.57 28.12
C VAL A 421 7.46 -11.32 26.66
N ALA A 422 6.56 -11.58 25.73
CA ALA A 422 6.81 -11.55 24.30
C ALA A 422 5.57 -11.03 23.57
N ASN A 423 5.43 -9.69 23.54
CA ASN A 423 4.29 -8.98 22.96
C ASN A 423 3.90 -9.51 21.57
N GLY A 424 2.63 -9.89 21.43
CA GLY A 424 2.00 -10.26 20.17
C GLY A 424 2.28 -11.68 19.65
N SER A 425 1.43 -12.13 18.72
CA SER A 425 1.52 -13.48 18.13
C SER A 425 2.86 -13.75 17.49
N ILE A 426 3.30 -15.01 17.54
CA ILE A 426 4.52 -15.46 16.85
C ILE A 426 4.44 -15.18 15.34
N TYR A 427 3.26 -15.27 14.74
CA TYR A 427 3.07 -15.03 13.31
C TYR A 427 3.24 -13.56 12.93
N SER A 428 2.74 -12.62 13.74
CA SER A 428 3.00 -11.19 13.56
C SER A 428 4.50 -10.87 13.68
N ARG A 429 5.19 -11.46 14.66
CA ARG A 429 6.64 -11.28 14.82
C ARG A 429 7.45 -11.91 13.68
N LEU A 430 6.99 -13.03 13.12
CA LEU A 430 7.60 -13.66 11.94
C LEU A 430 7.45 -12.78 10.68
N LEU A 431 6.35 -12.04 10.55
CA LEU A 431 6.18 -11.06 9.48
C LEU A 431 7.17 -9.90 9.60
N VAL A 432 7.28 -9.32 10.79
CA VAL A 432 8.26 -8.27 11.09
C VAL A 432 9.68 -8.76 10.81
N TRP A 433 9.99 -10.02 11.16
CA TRP A 433 11.28 -10.63 10.83
C TRP A 433 11.54 -10.76 9.32
N GLN A 434 10.48 -10.90 8.51
CA GLN A 434 10.56 -10.89 7.05
C GLN A 434 10.59 -9.47 6.45
N GLY A 435 10.56 -8.43 7.29
CA GLY A 435 10.49 -7.02 6.85
C GLY A 435 9.09 -6.58 6.42
N ILE A 436 8.05 -7.37 6.72
CA ILE A 436 6.65 -7.05 6.42
C ILE A 436 6.02 -6.47 7.69
N HIS A 437 5.81 -5.16 7.70
CA HIS A 437 5.09 -4.47 8.75
C HIS A 437 3.65 -4.30 8.31
N LEU A 438 2.74 -5.04 8.96
CA LEU A 438 1.31 -4.78 8.86
C LEU A 438 0.99 -3.70 9.89
N GLU A 439 0.69 -2.49 9.43
CA GLU A 439 0.15 -1.50 10.35
C GLU A 439 -1.25 -1.98 10.78
N PRO A 440 -1.54 -2.01 12.10
CA PRO A 440 -2.90 -2.23 12.55
C PRO A 440 -3.73 -1.09 11.98
N VAL A 441 -4.58 -1.37 11.00
CA VAL A 441 -5.56 -0.41 10.52
C VAL A 441 -6.44 -0.10 11.74
N PRO A 442 -6.43 1.12 12.29
CA PRO A 442 -7.31 1.43 13.40
C PRO A 442 -8.75 1.25 12.92
N GLN A 443 -9.45 0.25 13.45
CA GLN A 443 -10.82 -0.11 13.07
C GLN A 443 -11.82 1.04 13.23
N ALA A 444 -11.43 2.12 13.91
CA ALA A 444 -12.24 3.31 14.06
C ALA A 444 -12.20 4.25 12.85
N ASN A 445 -11.19 4.22 11.97
CA ASN A 445 -11.05 5.22 10.89
C ASN A 445 -10.26 4.67 9.68
N ASN A 446 -10.84 3.76 8.90
CA ASN A 446 -10.40 3.57 7.51
C ASN A 446 -11.34 4.38 6.59
N PRO A 447 -11.09 5.70 6.40
CA PRO A 447 -12.00 6.57 5.64
C PRO A 447 -12.18 6.14 4.18
N TRP A 448 -11.29 5.27 3.68
CA TRP A 448 -11.31 4.69 2.33
C TRP A 448 -12.36 3.60 2.13
N ALA A 449 -12.73 2.86 3.19
CA ALA A 449 -13.58 1.67 3.08
C ALA A 449 -15.04 2.01 2.71
N ASN A 450 -15.47 3.24 3.01
CA ASN A 450 -16.84 3.70 2.79
C ASN A 450 -17.02 4.59 1.56
N LEU A 451 -15.93 4.98 0.87
CA LEU A 451 -16.02 5.82 -0.33
C LEU A 451 -16.59 5.02 -1.51
N LYS A 452 -17.58 5.60 -2.19
CA LYS A 452 -18.23 5.04 -3.36
C LYS A 452 -17.80 5.76 -4.63
N ALA A 453 -18.05 5.13 -5.77
CA ALA A 453 -17.84 5.71 -7.09
C ALA A 453 -18.61 7.05 -7.23
N ALA A 454 -19.82 7.14 -6.68
CA ALA A 454 -20.63 8.36 -6.67
C ALA A 454 -19.96 9.55 -5.96
N ASP A 455 -19.13 9.29 -4.95
CA ASP A 455 -18.47 10.31 -4.13
C ASP A 455 -17.26 10.92 -4.86
N LEU A 456 -16.70 10.17 -5.83
CA LEU A 456 -15.46 10.50 -6.51
C LEU A 456 -15.63 10.85 -7.99
N MET A 457 -16.73 10.41 -8.61
CA MET A 457 -16.93 10.57 -10.04
C MET A 457 -17.12 12.03 -10.47
N GLN A 458 -16.55 12.36 -11.61
CA GLN A 458 -16.88 13.59 -12.32
C GLN A 458 -18.21 13.42 -13.04
N ARG A 459 -19.21 14.23 -12.67
CA ARG A 459 -20.57 14.17 -13.23
C ARG A 459 -20.73 14.90 -14.57
N ARG A 460 -19.90 15.92 -14.83
CA ARG A 460 -19.87 16.63 -16.11
C ARG A 460 -18.84 15.96 -17.01
N VAL A 461 -19.31 15.06 -17.86
CA VAL A 461 -18.46 14.28 -18.75
C VAL A 461 -18.62 14.80 -20.17
N GLU A 462 -17.52 15.21 -20.80
CA GLU A 462 -17.51 15.46 -22.24
C GLU A 462 -17.66 14.12 -22.98
N THR A 463 -18.59 14.04 -23.93
CA THR A 463 -18.92 12.81 -24.64
C THR A 463 -19.04 13.04 -26.13
N LEU A 464 -18.77 12.01 -26.93
CA LEU A 464 -18.93 12.04 -28.39
C LEU A 464 -20.10 11.17 -28.83
N SER A 465 -20.76 11.54 -29.92
CA SER A 465 -21.81 10.70 -30.52
C SER A 465 -21.18 9.54 -31.30
N SER A 466 -21.79 8.35 -31.29
CA SER A 466 -21.36 7.22 -32.13
C SER A 466 -21.45 7.51 -33.64
N GLN A 467 -22.26 8.47 -34.05
CA GLN A 467 -22.52 8.82 -35.46
C GLN A 467 -21.57 9.90 -36.00
N ILE A 468 -20.72 10.48 -35.16
CA ILE A 468 -19.80 11.55 -35.55
C ILE A 468 -18.71 11.00 -36.50
N SER A 469 -18.26 11.84 -37.43
CA SER A 469 -17.22 11.46 -38.41
C SER A 469 -15.82 11.51 -37.78
N LEU A 470 -14.90 10.64 -38.23
CA LEU A 470 -13.53 10.59 -37.70
C LEU A 470 -12.79 11.96 -37.75
N PRO A 471 -12.91 12.80 -38.80
CA PRO A 471 -12.29 14.13 -38.82
C PRO A 471 -12.80 15.07 -37.72
N GLU A 472 -14.10 15.03 -37.43
CA GLU A 472 -14.70 15.80 -36.35
C GLU A 472 -14.26 15.27 -34.97
N VAL A 473 -14.02 13.96 -34.83
CA VAL A 473 -13.41 13.38 -33.63
C VAL A 473 -11.99 13.93 -33.43
N VAL A 474 -11.16 13.91 -34.47
CA VAL A 474 -9.80 14.48 -34.41
C VAL A 474 -9.86 15.96 -34.02
N GLN A 475 -10.80 16.71 -34.56
CA GLN A 475 -11.02 18.10 -34.18
C GLN A 475 -11.46 18.25 -32.71
N ALA A 476 -12.33 17.38 -32.21
CA ALA A 476 -12.74 17.37 -30.80
C ALA A 476 -11.56 17.10 -29.85
N PHE A 477 -10.68 16.14 -30.20
CA PHE A 477 -9.44 15.90 -29.46
C PHE A 477 -8.45 17.07 -29.52
N SER A 478 -8.42 17.84 -30.62
CA SER A 478 -7.56 19.03 -30.73
C SER A 478 -8.01 20.19 -29.84
N ARG A 479 -9.33 20.29 -29.59
CA ARG A 479 -9.95 21.38 -28.81
C ARG A 479 -10.05 21.08 -27.32
N SER A 480 -9.99 19.82 -26.94
CA SER A 480 -10.15 19.37 -25.55
C SER A 480 -8.82 18.88 -24.96
N HIS A 481 -8.68 18.99 -23.65
CA HIS A 481 -7.50 18.48 -22.92
C HIS A 481 -7.63 17.00 -22.53
N HIS A 482 -8.73 16.34 -22.91
CA HIS A 482 -8.98 14.95 -22.57
C HIS A 482 -8.31 13.99 -23.57
N ARG A 483 -7.64 12.97 -23.03
CA ARG A 483 -7.01 11.89 -23.84
C ARG A 483 -7.99 10.77 -24.20
N GLY A 484 -9.29 11.07 -24.18
CA GLY A 484 -10.34 10.20 -24.69
C GLY A 484 -11.67 10.38 -24.00
N PHE A 485 -12.71 9.92 -24.70
CA PHE A 485 -14.10 10.28 -24.50
C PHE A 485 -14.98 9.04 -24.43
N PRO A 486 -15.97 9.01 -23.53
CA PRO A 486 -17.08 8.09 -23.66
C PRO A 486 -17.88 8.39 -24.93
N VAL A 487 -18.26 7.34 -25.64
CA VAL A 487 -19.08 7.42 -26.85
C VAL A 487 -20.51 7.05 -26.49
N LEU A 488 -21.43 7.95 -26.81
CA LEU A 488 -22.85 7.80 -26.54
C LEU A 488 -23.64 7.58 -27.83
N ASP A 489 -24.64 6.71 -27.74
CA ASP A 489 -25.73 6.63 -28.70
C ASP A 489 -27.05 6.89 -27.96
N SER A 490 -27.80 7.90 -28.38
CA SER A 490 -29.09 8.26 -27.78
C SER A 490 -29.05 8.35 -26.23
N GLY A 491 -27.95 8.88 -25.69
CA GLY A 491 -27.72 9.04 -24.24
C GLY A 491 -27.24 7.79 -23.48
N ARG A 492 -27.01 6.66 -24.18
CA ARG A 492 -26.48 5.41 -23.61
C ARG A 492 -25.01 5.24 -23.94
N LEU A 493 -24.24 4.71 -23.00
CA LEU A 493 -22.82 4.41 -23.20
C LEU A 493 -22.66 3.19 -24.12
N VAL A 494 -22.08 3.40 -25.31
CA VAL A 494 -21.85 2.33 -26.31
C VAL A 494 -20.38 2.03 -26.55
N GLY A 495 -19.49 2.98 -26.25
CA GLY A 495 -18.06 2.82 -26.49
C GLY A 495 -17.20 3.79 -25.68
N ILE A 496 -15.89 3.64 -25.83
CA ILE A 496 -14.91 4.64 -25.43
C ILE A 496 -13.88 4.78 -26.55
N VAL A 497 -13.42 6.00 -26.80
CA VAL A 497 -12.35 6.28 -27.77
C VAL A 497 -11.21 6.98 -27.07
N THR A 498 -9.99 6.54 -27.34
CA THR A 498 -8.76 7.14 -26.81
C THR A 498 -7.90 7.71 -27.93
N GLN A 499 -6.97 8.58 -27.57
CA GLN A 499 -6.01 9.15 -28.52
C GLN A 499 -5.13 8.05 -29.15
N THR A 500 -4.86 6.97 -28.42
CA THR A 500 -4.11 5.80 -28.90
C THR A 500 -4.91 5.07 -29.97
N ASP A 501 -6.21 4.85 -29.75
CA ASP A 501 -7.10 4.17 -30.71
C ASP A 501 -7.14 4.95 -32.04
N LEU A 502 -7.17 6.28 -31.98
CA LEU A 502 -7.11 7.15 -33.17
C LEU A 502 -5.79 7.02 -33.94
N SER A 503 -4.65 6.90 -33.23
CA SER A 503 -3.35 6.74 -33.88
C SER A 503 -3.19 5.38 -34.55
N GLU A 504 -3.79 4.32 -34.00
CA GLU A 504 -3.79 2.99 -34.60
C GLU A 504 -4.65 2.94 -35.88
N VAL A 505 -5.80 3.62 -35.87
CA VAL A 505 -6.68 3.74 -37.05
C VAL A 505 -6.07 4.61 -38.16
N ALA A 506 -5.37 5.68 -37.80
CA ALA A 506 -4.63 6.49 -38.76
C ALA A 506 -3.50 5.71 -39.47
N ALA A 507 -2.92 4.71 -38.79
CA ALA A 507 -1.88 3.85 -39.36
C ALA A 507 -2.43 2.71 -40.24
N SER A 508 -3.75 2.43 -40.20
CA SER A 508 -4.38 1.25 -40.79
C SER A 508 -5.47 1.54 -41.83
N SER A 509 -5.80 2.81 -42.08
CA SER A 509 -6.91 3.17 -42.98
C SER A 509 -6.44 3.53 -44.40
N SER A 510 -6.75 2.63 -45.34
CA SER A 510 -6.95 2.93 -46.76
C SER A 510 -8.34 3.56 -46.97
N GLU A 511 -8.42 4.59 -47.82
CA GLU A 511 -9.60 5.23 -48.43
C GLU A 511 -10.99 4.98 -47.78
N GLY A 512 -11.43 5.92 -46.93
CA GLY A 512 -12.80 6.00 -46.42
C GLY A 512 -12.94 7.02 -45.28
N ASN A 513 -14.15 7.53 -45.04
CA ASN A 513 -14.47 8.44 -43.93
C ASN A 513 -15.29 7.68 -42.86
N PRO A 514 -14.67 6.77 -42.07
CA PRO A 514 -15.39 5.90 -41.14
C PRO A 514 -16.05 6.68 -40.00
N LYS A 515 -17.13 6.12 -39.45
CA LYS A 515 -17.82 6.70 -38.29
C LYS A 515 -17.11 6.29 -37.00
N LEU A 516 -17.31 7.05 -35.92
CA LEU A 516 -16.71 6.73 -34.62
C LEU A 516 -17.17 5.36 -34.08
N ALA A 517 -18.39 4.92 -34.41
CA ALA A 517 -18.88 3.59 -34.06
C ALA A 517 -17.98 2.44 -34.53
N ASP A 518 -17.29 2.62 -35.65
CA ASP A 518 -16.43 1.59 -36.28
C ASP A 518 -15.02 1.54 -35.66
N VAL A 519 -14.65 2.58 -34.91
CA VAL A 519 -13.29 2.81 -34.38
C VAL A 519 -13.24 2.72 -32.86
N MET A 520 -14.33 3.05 -32.17
CA MET A 520 -14.38 3.04 -30.71
C MET A 520 -14.15 1.62 -30.14
N THR A 521 -13.62 1.54 -28.93
CA THR A 521 -13.65 0.29 -28.16
C THR A 521 -15.10 0.06 -27.69
N PRO A 522 -15.80 -0.99 -28.18
CA PRO A 522 -17.19 -1.23 -27.82
C PRO A 522 -17.30 -1.84 -26.42
N ASN A 523 -18.45 -1.63 -25.77
CA ASN A 523 -18.77 -2.20 -24.45
C ASN A 523 -17.69 -1.94 -23.37
N PRO A 524 -17.37 -0.66 -23.09
CA PRO A 524 -16.33 -0.31 -22.12
C PRO A 524 -16.70 -0.82 -20.73
N VAL A 525 -15.69 -1.28 -19.99
CA VAL A 525 -15.87 -1.67 -18.58
C VAL A 525 -16.31 -0.44 -17.78
N SER A 526 -17.42 -0.58 -17.06
CA SER A 526 -18.05 0.49 -16.29
C SER A 526 -18.48 -0.02 -14.92
N VAL A 527 -18.78 0.91 -14.01
CA VAL A 527 -19.26 0.61 -12.65
C VAL A 527 -20.54 1.36 -12.33
N GLY A 528 -21.31 0.86 -11.37
CA GLY A 528 -22.43 1.60 -10.79
C GLY A 528 -21.96 2.69 -9.82
N PRO A 529 -22.81 3.70 -9.53
CA PRO A 529 -22.50 4.76 -8.55
C PRO A 529 -22.21 4.21 -7.15
N GLU A 530 -22.82 3.08 -6.78
CA GLU A 530 -22.65 2.43 -5.47
C GLU A 530 -21.40 1.55 -5.36
N ALA A 531 -20.56 1.46 -6.40
CA ALA A 531 -19.35 0.64 -6.36
C ALA A 531 -18.34 1.22 -5.36
N SER A 532 -17.70 0.38 -4.54
CA SER A 532 -16.66 0.84 -3.61
C SER A 532 -15.43 1.36 -4.34
N LEU A 533 -14.75 2.34 -3.76
CA LEU A 533 -13.49 2.88 -4.29
C LEU A 533 -12.44 1.78 -4.50
N THR A 534 -12.36 0.81 -3.60
CA THR A 534 -11.45 -0.33 -3.77
C THR A 534 -11.78 -1.20 -4.97
N HIS A 535 -13.07 -1.36 -5.30
CA HIS A 535 -13.48 -2.03 -6.54
C HIS A 535 -13.09 -1.21 -7.78
N VAL A 536 -13.24 0.12 -7.73
CA VAL A 536 -12.81 1.02 -8.80
C VAL A 536 -11.29 0.94 -9.02
N LEU A 537 -10.49 1.05 -7.96
CA LEU A 537 -9.03 0.94 -8.00
C LEU A 537 -8.56 -0.40 -8.56
N TYR A 538 -9.23 -1.48 -8.19
CA TYR A 538 -8.97 -2.80 -8.73
C TYR A 538 -9.15 -2.85 -10.23
N LEU A 539 -10.26 -2.35 -10.76
CA LEU A 539 -10.53 -2.37 -12.20
C LEU A 539 -9.48 -1.54 -12.96
N LEU A 540 -9.15 -0.35 -12.47
CA LEU A 540 -8.13 0.53 -13.07
C LEU A 540 -6.73 -0.13 -13.10
N ASN A 541 -6.34 -0.86 -12.04
CA ASN A 541 -5.03 -1.48 -11.96
C ASN A 541 -4.98 -2.82 -12.73
N ARG A 542 -5.99 -3.67 -12.56
CA ARG A 542 -6.07 -5.00 -13.18
C ARG A 542 -6.17 -4.93 -14.69
N LEU A 543 -7.03 -4.04 -15.20
CA LEU A 543 -7.24 -3.87 -16.64
C LEU A 543 -6.24 -2.89 -17.26
N LYS A 544 -5.36 -2.30 -16.44
CA LYS A 544 -4.39 -1.25 -16.86
C LYS A 544 -5.05 -0.08 -17.59
N ILE A 545 -6.30 0.22 -17.28
CA ILE A 545 -7.05 1.36 -17.83
C ILE A 545 -6.87 2.61 -16.96
N SER A 546 -6.98 3.79 -17.58
CA SER A 546 -6.76 5.08 -16.91
C SER A 546 -8.04 5.76 -16.42
N ARG A 547 -9.20 5.31 -16.93
CA ARG A 547 -10.51 5.90 -16.69
C ARG A 547 -11.59 4.83 -16.68
N LEU A 548 -12.64 5.06 -15.91
CA LEU A 548 -13.74 4.14 -15.70
C LEU A 548 -15.07 4.91 -15.76
N PRO A 549 -15.89 4.69 -16.79
CA PRO A 549 -17.24 5.24 -16.84
C PRO A 549 -18.10 4.72 -15.68
N VAL A 550 -18.90 5.61 -15.10
CA VAL A 550 -19.90 5.28 -14.08
C VAL A 550 -21.29 5.37 -14.73
N VAL A 551 -22.06 4.28 -14.64
CA VAL A 551 -23.35 4.13 -15.30
C VAL A 551 -24.46 3.74 -14.32
N GLU A 552 -25.64 4.28 -14.52
CA GLU A 552 -26.89 3.75 -13.95
C GLU A 552 -27.64 3.00 -15.05
N GLY A 553 -27.63 1.68 -14.98
CA GLY A 553 -28.11 0.82 -16.07
C GLY A 553 -27.23 0.99 -17.31
N THR A 554 -27.71 1.72 -18.32
CA THR A 554 -26.98 2.03 -19.56
C THR A 554 -26.67 3.52 -19.74
N LYS A 555 -27.14 4.36 -18.81
CA LYS A 555 -26.96 5.81 -18.87
C LYS A 555 -25.66 6.20 -18.18
N LEU A 556 -24.84 7.01 -18.86
CA LEU A 556 -23.62 7.57 -18.28
C LEU A 556 -23.99 8.62 -17.22
N VAL A 557 -23.53 8.43 -15.98
CA VAL A 557 -23.77 9.35 -14.85
C VAL A 557 -22.48 10.00 -14.34
N GLY A 558 -21.31 9.46 -14.72
CA GLY A 558 -20.03 10.08 -14.43
C GLY A 558 -18.85 9.32 -15.03
N ILE A 559 -17.64 9.79 -14.75
CA ILE A 559 -16.39 9.10 -15.05
C ILE A 559 -15.41 9.26 -13.88
N ILE A 560 -14.65 8.20 -13.57
CA ILE A 560 -13.60 8.24 -12.55
C ILE A 560 -12.26 8.00 -13.23
N THR A 561 -11.29 8.85 -12.94
CA THR A 561 -9.90 8.70 -13.39
C THR A 561 -8.97 8.43 -12.22
N ARG A 562 -7.75 7.96 -12.50
CA ARG A 562 -6.72 7.81 -11.45
C ARG A 562 -6.41 9.14 -10.74
N ALA A 563 -6.50 10.25 -11.46
CA ALA A 563 -6.26 11.57 -10.89
C ALA A 563 -7.33 11.97 -9.85
N ASP A 564 -8.59 11.58 -10.07
CA ASP A 564 -9.68 11.85 -9.12
C ASP A 564 -9.48 11.10 -7.80
N ILE A 565 -8.96 9.88 -7.88
CA ILE A 565 -8.66 9.06 -6.70
C ILE A 565 -7.47 9.63 -5.92
N ILE A 566 -6.38 9.99 -6.62
CA ILE A 566 -5.21 10.62 -6.01
C ILE A 566 -5.57 11.97 -5.37
N ARG A 567 -6.49 12.72 -5.98
CA ARG A 567 -7.00 13.96 -5.41
C ARG A 567 -7.76 13.70 -4.11
N ALA A 568 -8.66 12.74 -4.08
CA ALA A 568 -9.37 12.37 -2.85
C ALA A 568 -8.43 11.89 -1.73
N GLU A 569 -7.38 11.13 -2.09
CA GLU A 569 -6.27 10.73 -1.21
C GLU A 569 -5.53 11.92 -0.59
N SER A 570 -5.12 12.86 -1.44
CA SER A 570 -4.44 14.09 -1.02
C SER A 570 -5.29 14.97 -0.10
N ASP A 571 -6.60 15.02 -0.35
CA ASP A 571 -7.52 15.89 0.38
C ASP A 571 -7.74 15.38 1.83
N GLN A 572 -7.74 14.05 2.06
CA GLN A 572 -7.90 13.46 3.40
C GLN A 572 -6.61 13.45 4.25
N VAL A 573 -5.44 13.20 3.63
CA VAL A 573 -4.14 13.16 4.35
C VAL A 573 -3.75 14.52 4.93
N SER A 574 -4.27 15.61 4.35
CA SER A 574 -3.96 16.98 4.76
C SER A 574 -4.66 17.44 6.05
N GLY A 575 -5.45 16.57 6.71
CA GLY A 575 -6.23 16.93 7.91
C GLY A 575 -7.32 17.98 7.66
N GLN A 576 -7.49 18.40 6.40
CA GLN A 576 -8.64 19.16 5.97
C GLN A 576 -9.80 18.16 5.89
N LEU A 577 -10.60 18.11 6.95
CA LEU A 577 -11.95 17.56 6.87
C LEU A 577 -12.72 18.42 5.86
N ILE A 578 -12.53 18.13 4.57
CA ILE A 578 -13.50 18.44 3.55
C ILE A 578 -14.58 17.39 3.79
N GLU A 579 -15.52 17.71 4.69
CA GLU A 579 -16.83 17.08 4.58
C GLU A 579 -17.27 17.23 3.12
N PRO A 580 -17.77 16.17 2.46
CA PRO A 580 -18.32 16.27 1.11
C PRO A 580 -19.64 17.07 1.19
N GLY A 581 -19.51 18.37 1.43
CA GLY A 581 -20.56 19.35 1.31
C GLY A 581 -20.77 19.77 -0.15
N PRO A 582 -21.90 20.44 -0.44
CA PRO A 582 -22.26 20.85 -1.80
C PRO A 582 -21.18 21.70 -2.48
N GLN A 583 -21.26 21.79 -3.80
CA GLN A 583 -20.29 22.47 -4.69
C GLN A 583 -19.76 23.78 -4.09
N ALA A 584 -18.45 24.02 -4.21
CA ALA A 584 -17.84 25.30 -3.88
C ALA A 584 -18.56 26.43 -4.63
N GLN A 585 -19.27 27.28 -3.89
CA GLN A 585 -19.93 28.47 -4.39
C GLN A 585 -18.89 29.53 -4.83
N PRO A 586 -19.25 30.44 -5.76
CA PRO A 586 -18.33 31.48 -6.21
C PRO A 586 -17.88 32.37 -5.04
N SER A 587 -16.69 32.97 -5.19
CA SER A 587 -16.18 33.90 -4.18
C SER A 587 -17.09 35.10 -3.96
N TYR A 588 -17.13 35.59 -2.72
CA TYR A 588 -17.91 36.78 -2.35
C TYR A 588 -16.99 37.95 -2.01
N VAL A 589 -17.24 39.12 -2.57
CA VAL A 589 -16.46 40.34 -2.29
C VAL A 589 -16.96 40.95 -0.98
N VAL A 590 -16.10 40.92 0.03
CA VAL A 590 -16.41 41.45 1.37
C VAL A 590 -16.10 42.95 1.45
N TYR A 591 -15.00 43.36 0.82
CA TYR A 591 -14.56 44.76 0.77
C TYR A 591 -13.85 45.03 -0.56
N GLN A 592 -14.04 46.23 -1.11
CA GLN A 592 -13.30 46.66 -2.30
C GLN A 592 -13.04 48.15 -2.29
N ARG A 593 -11.86 48.53 -2.75
CA ARG A 593 -11.41 49.90 -3.02
C ARG A 593 -10.91 49.97 -4.45
N ARG A 594 -11.29 51.01 -5.20
CA ARG A 594 -10.92 51.19 -6.61
C ARG A 594 -10.29 52.54 -6.83
N ALA A 595 -9.23 52.55 -7.65
CA ALA A 595 -8.64 53.76 -8.20
C ALA A 595 -9.24 54.08 -9.59
N PRO A 596 -9.04 55.30 -10.13
CA PRO A 596 -9.37 55.60 -11.52
C PRO A 596 -8.67 54.63 -12.49
N ALA A 597 -9.41 54.11 -13.47
CA ALA A 597 -8.88 53.15 -14.43
C ALA A 597 -8.12 53.87 -15.57
N ILE A 598 -6.87 54.26 -15.30
CA ILE A 598 -6.02 55.05 -16.21
C ILE A 598 -4.85 54.26 -16.81
N GLY A 599 -4.70 52.97 -16.49
CA GLY A 599 -3.60 52.13 -16.97
C GLY A 599 -3.90 51.42 -18.30
N GLN A 600 -2.85 50.89 -18.94
CA GLN A 600 -2.91 50.13 -20.19
C GLN A 600 -3.17 48.63 -19.98
N GLY A 601 -3.28 48.18 -18.72
CA GLY A 601 -3.52 46.79 -18.33
C GLY A 601 -3.55 46.64 -16.81
N ARG A 602 -3.72 45.40 -16.31
CA ARG A 602 -3.81 45.10 -14.87
C ARG A 602 -2.85 44.00 -14.44
N LEU A 603 -2.16 44.26 -13.34
CA LEU A 603 -1.29 43.32 -12.65
C LEU A 603 -1.96 42.83 -11.37
N LEU A 604 -2.26 41.54 -11.27
CA LEU A 604 -2.82 40.92 -10.07
C LEU A 604 -1.73 40.58 -9.06
N LEU A 605 -1.86 41.07 -7.83
CA LEU A 605 -1.03 40.72 -6.68
C LEU A 605 -1.87 40.09 -5.56
N PRO A 606 -1.83 38.76 -5.38
CA PRO A 606 -2.39 38.12 -4.20
C PRO A 606 -1.55 38.48 -2.96
N LEU A 607 -2.18 39.11 -1.96
CA LEU A 607 -1.52 39.50 -0.72
C LEU A 607 -2.09 38.68 0.45
N SER A 608 -1.23 37.91 1.12
CA SER A 608 -1.65 37.00 2.20
C SER A 608 -0.93 37.24 3.52
N ASP A 609 0.33 37.68 3.47
CA ASP A 609 1.18 37.90 4.64
C ASP A 609 1.83 39.30 4.58
N PRO A 610 1.63 40.15 5.61
CA PRO A 610 2.26 41.47 5.72
C PRO A 610 3.79 41.45 5.66
N LYS A 611 4.44 40.32 5.98
CA LYS A 611 5.91 40.19 5.91
C LYS A 611 6.41 40.05 4.48
N THR A 612 5.67 39.35 3.62
CA THR A 612 6.07 39.13 2.22
C THR A 612 5.43 40.11 1.23
N ALA A 613 4.33 40.76 1.62
CA ALA A 613 3.64 41.76 0.81
C ALA A 613 4.55 42.91 0.32
N PRO A 614 5.47 43.49 1.13
CA PRO A 614 6.35 44.56 0.68
C PRO A 614 7.22 44.18 -0.52
N LEU A 615 7.73 42.95 -0.57
CA LEU A 615 8.54 42.46 -1.68
C LEU A 615 7.72 42.35 -2.97
N LEU A 616 6.53 41.76 -2.87
CA LEU A 616 5.62 41.61 -4.02
C LEU A 616 5.15 42.97 -4.54
N LEU A 617 4.84 43.91 -3.65
CA LEU A 617 4.50 45.28 -4.02
C LEU A 617 5.68 46.00 -4.68
N LYS A 618 6.91 45.80 -4.17
CA LYS A 618 8.13 46.37 -4.75
C LYS A 618 8.34 45.88 -6.19
N ILE A 619 8.34 44.56 -6.39
CA ILE A 619 8.53 43.94 -7.72
C ILE A 619 7.36 44.27 -8.66
N GLY A 620 6.13 44.08 -8.20
CA GLY A 620 4.93 44.33 -9.00
C GLY A 620 4.76 45.79 -9.36
N GLY A 621 5.11 46.71 -8.46
CA GLY A 621 5.11 48.14 -8.73
C GLY A 621 6.13 48.57 -9.77
N ALA A 622 7.33 47.97 -9.77
CA ALA A 622 8.34 48.24 -10.78
C ALA A 622 7.89 47.77 -12.17
N ILE A 623 7.31 46.56 -12.25
CA ILE A 623 6.72 46.04 -13.50
C ILE A 623 5.52 46.88 -13.95
N ALA A 624 4.65 47.28 -13.02
CA ALA A 624 3.48 48.09 -13.33
C ALA A 624 3.84 49.48 -13.83
N LYS A 625 4.90 50.10 -13.28
CA LYS A 625 5.38 51.40 -13.74
C LYS A 625 5.96 51.33 -15.15
N ASP A 626 6.74 50.29 -15.44
CA ASP A 626 7.35 50.03 -16.75
C ASP A 626 6.30 49.75 -17.83
N LYS A 627 5.29 48.92 -17.51
CA LYS A 627 4.21 48.55 -18.44
C LYS A 627 2.98 49.47 -18.41
N HIS A 628 3.00 50.53 -17.61
CA HIS A 628 1.83 51.38 -17.34
C HIS A 628 0.57 50.61 -16.89
N TYR A 629 0.74 49.57 -16.05
CA TYR A 629 -0.36 48.77 -15.52
C TYR A 629 -0.90 49.30 -14.20
N GLU A 630 -2.16 48.96 -13.91
CA GLU A 630 -2.80 49.16 -12.61
C GLU A 630 -2.50 47.97 -11.70
N LEU A 631 -2.35 48.23 -10.40
CA LEU A 631 -2.19 47.18 -9.40
C LEU A 631 -3.57 46.70 -8.93
N GLU A 632 -3.88 45.43 -9.11
CA GLU A 632 -5.05 44.76 -8.54
C GLU A 632 -4.59 43.86 -7.38
N CYS A 633 -4.68 44.36 -6.16
CA CYS A 633 -4.31 43.61 -4.96
C CYS A 633 -5.53 42.86 -4.40
N VAL A 634 -5.37 41.56 -4.13
CA VAL A 634 -6.46 40.74 -3.58
C VAL A 634 -6.02 39.97 -2.36
N HIS A 635 -6.79 40.09 -1.27
CA HIS A 635 -6.69 39.25 -0.09
C HIS A 635 -7.88 38.29 -0.05
N ILE A 636 -7.61 36.99 0.13
CA ILE A 636 -8.65 35.96 0.17
C ILE A 636 -8.72 35.38 1.58
N ILE A 637 -9.89 35.48 2.19
CA ILE A 637 -10.21 34.90 3.49
C ILE A 637 -10.88 33.56 3.23
N GLN A 638 -10.22 32.48 3.67
CA GLN A 638 -10.71 31.14 3.44
C GLN A 638 -11.86 30.81 4.41
N VAL A 639 -13.00 30.37 3.88
CA VAL A 639 -14.18 30.00 4.66
C VAL A 639 -14.52 28.50 4.50
N PRO A 640 -15.01 27.84 5.56
CA PRO A 640 -15.41 26.43 5.50
C PRO A 640 -16.42 26.15 4.39
N ARG A 641 -16.36 24.97 3.75
CA ARG A 641 -17.32 24.57 2.70
C ARG A 641 -18.75 24.39 3.20
N SER A 642 -18.95 24.27 4.51
CA SER A 642 -20.27 24.18 5.14
C SER A 642 -21.01 25.52 5.19
N ILE A 643 -20.34 26.66 4.96
CA ILE A 643 -20.93 28.00 5.06
C ILE A 643 -20.77 28.72 3.72
N PRO A 644 -21.86 29.16 3.05
CA PRO A 644 -21.77 29.98 1.85
C PRO A 644 -20.84 31.19 2.03
N PRO A 645 -19.93 31.51 1.08
CA PRO A 645 -19.02 32.63 1.24
C PRO A 645 -19.69 33.99 1.45
N ALA A 646 -20.93 34.14 0.98
CA ALA A 646 -21.76 35.33 1.19
C ALA A 646 -22.35 35.43 2.61
N GLU A 647 -22.43 34.32 3.35
CA GLU A 647 -23.02 34.24 4.70
C GLU A 647 -21.97 34.11 5.80
N ALA A 648 -20.70 33.92 5.43
CA ALA A 648 -19.62 33.74 6.38
C ALA A 648 -19.34 35.03 7.17
N ALA A 649 -19.22 34.90 8.49
CA ALA A 649 -18.75 35.99 9.35
C ALA A 649 -17.24 36.19 9.12
N VAL A 650 -16.86 37.36 8.59
CA VAL A 650 -15.48 37.67 8.20
C VAL A 650 -14.93 38.80 9.07
N ASN A 651 -13.73 38.59 9.63
CA ASN A 651 -13.03 39.61 10.42
C ASN A 651 -12.00 40.36 9.56
N LEU A 652 -12.30 41.63 9.25
CA LEU A 652 -11.46 42.48 8.41
C LEU A 652 -10.19 43.02 9.10
N LYS A 653 -10.06 42.85 10.43
CA LYS A 653 -8.89 43.34 11.18
C LYS A 653 -7.56 42.77 10.67
N TYR A 654 -7.58 41.57 10.08
CA TYR A 654 -6.40 40.92 9.51
C TYR A 654 -6.05 41.43 8.09
N SER A 655 -7.01 42.03 7.37
CA SER A 655 -6.78 42.61 6.04
C SER A 655 -6.33 44.07 6.08
N GLU A 656 -6.64 44.81 7.16
CA GLU A 656 -6.27 46.23 7.32
C GLU A 656 -4.76 46.51 7.12
N PRO A 657 -3.82 45.74 7.71
CA PRO A 657 -2.39 45.99 7.51
C PRO A 657 -1.97 45.82 6.05
N LEU A 658 -2.55 44.86 5.34
CA LEU A 658 -2.24 44.60 3.92
C LEU A 658 -2.73 45.73 3.03
N GLU A 659 -3.94 46.23 3.29
CA GLU A 659 -4.49 47.38 2.55
C GLU A 659 -3.67 48.64 2.80
N GLN A 660 -3.32 48.93 4.06
CA GLN A 660 -2.51 50.09 4.42
C GLN A 660 -1.14 50.05 3.75
N LEU A 661 -0.47 48.89 3.78
CA LEU A 661 0.83 48.70 3.11
C LEU A 661 0.73 48.91 1.59
N ALA A 662 -0.26 48.29 0.94
CA ALA A 662 -0.46 48.43 -0.50
C ALA A 662 -0.77 49.88 -0.90
N THR A 663 -1.65 50.55 -0.13
CA THR A 663 -2.07 51.93 -0.38
C THR A 663 -0.92 52.91 -0.20
N ALA A 664 -0.17 52.80 0.91
CA ALA A 664 1.00 53.63 1.17
C ALA A 664 2.07 53.47 0.08
N TYR A 665 2.31 52.24 -0.36
CA TYR A 665 3.23 51.95 -1.46
C TYR A 665 2.78 52.58 -2.78
N ALA A 666 1.51 52.40 -3.15
CA ALA A 666 0.95 52.92 -4.39
C ALA A 666 0.96 54.46 -4.43
N GLN A 667 0.61 55.13 -3.33
CA GLN A 667 0.65 56.59 -3.22
C GLN A 667 2.08 57.15 -3.36
N ARG A 668 3.06 56.53 -2.68
CA ARG A 668 4.47 56.93 -2.76
C ARG A 668 5.04 56.83 -4.18
N ASN A 669 4.55 55.86 -4.96
CA ASN A 669 5.05 55.56 -6.30
C ASN A 669 4.14 56.08 -7.44
N GLY A 670 3.02 56.74 -7.12
CA GLY A 670 2.08 57.27 -8.11
C GLY A 670 1.36 56.21 -8.95
N LEU A 671 1.06 55.03 -8.39
CA LEU A 671 0.43 53.92 -9.10
C LEU A 671 -1.08 53.81 -8.81
N PRO A 672 -1.94 53.57 -9.81
CA PRO A 672 -3.35 53.22 -9.58
C PRO A 672 -3.45 51.87 -8.87
N LEU A 673 -4.14 51.85 -7.72
CA LEU A 673 -4.32 50.65 -6.89
C LEU A 673 -5.80 50.33 -6.70
N HIS A 674 -6.17 49.11 -7.05
CA HIS A 674 -7.42 48.45 -6.64
C HIS A 674 -7.09 47.44 -5.55
N PHE A 675 -7.88 47.40 -4.49
CA PHE A 675 -7.70 46.45 -3.39
C PHE A 675 -9.03 45.75 -3.10
N GLN A 676 -9.04 44.41 -3.04
CA GLN A 676 -10.23 43.62 -2.73
C GLN A 676 -9.96 42.63 -1.61
N VAL A 677 -10.94 42.43 -0.73
CA VAL A 677 -11.01 41.32 0.20
C VAL A 677 -12.16 40.40 -0.21
N ARG A 678 -11.87 39.12 -0.44
CA ARG A 678 -12.87 38.12 -0.82
C ARG A 678 -12.97 36.98 0.17
N ALA A 679 -14.17 36.53 0.47
CA ALA A 679 -14.43 35.28 1.16
C ALA A 679 -14.57 34.16 0.12
N ALA A 680 -13.89 33.02 0.33
CA ALA A 680 -13.98 31.90 -0.59
C ALA A 680 -13.56 30.56 0.04
N HIS A 681 -13.96 29.45 -0.57
CA HIS A 681 -13.55 28.12 -0.11
C HIS A 681 -12.13 27.74 -0.55
N GLU A 682 -11.68 28.23 -1.72
CA GLU A 682 -10.42 27.85 -2.34
C GLU A 682 -9.70 29.07 -2.93
N VAL A 683 -8.50 29.38 -2.43
CA VAL A 683 -7.72 30.55 -2.84
C VAL A 683 -7.36 30.53 -4.33
N GLY A 684 -6.82 29.42 -4.83
CA GLY A 684 -6.36 29.31 -6.22
C GLY A 684 -7.48 29.49 -7.24
N ARG A 685 -8.65 28.89 -6.98
CA ARG A 685 -9.83 29.01 -7.85
C ARG A 685 -10.38 30.43 -7.84
N THR A 686 -10.44 31.07 -6.68
CA THR A 686 -10.86 32.48 -6.57
C THR A 686 -9.92 33.43 -7.29
N LEU A 687 -8.60 33.18 -7.30
CA LEU A 687 -7.70 34.00 -8.10
C LEU A 687 -7.96 33.83 -9.61
N LEU A 688 -8.30 32.64 -10.09
CA LEU A 688 -8.73 32.44 -11.48
C LEU A 688 -10.06 33.14 -11.80
N GLU A 689 -10.99 33.17 -10.84
CA GLU A 689 -12.22 33.97 -10.94
C GLU A 689 -11.89 35.45 -11.11
N VAL A 690 -11.03 36.00 -10.24
CA VAL A 690 -10.56 37.40 -10.33
C VAL A 690 -9.87 37.68 -11.66
N ILE A 691 -9.00 36.78 -12.13
CA ILE A 691 -8.28 36.95 -13.41
C ILE A 691 -9.28 37.13 -14.56
N LYS A 692 -10.34 36.34 -14.57
CA LYS A 692 -11.39 36.40 -15.59
C LYS A 692 -12.28 37.63 -15.42
N GLU A 693 -12.73 37.92 -14.19
CA GLU A 693 -13.65 39.03 -13.89
C GLU A 693 -13.02 40.41 -14.07
N ARG A 694 -11.73 40.54 -13.76
CA ARG A 694 -11.00 41.82 -13.81
C ARG A 694 -10.16 41.98 -15.06
N HIS A 695 -10.17 41.00 -15.97
CA HIS A 695 -9.36 40.97 -17.19
C HIS A 695 -7.89 41.23 -16.88
N ILE A 696 -7.30 40.37 -16.06
CA ILE A 696 -5.92 40.52 -15.60
C ILE A 696 -4.93 40.10 -16.71
N ASP A 697 -4.00 41.00 -17.03
CA ASP A 697 -2.97 40.81 -18.07
C ASP A 697 -1.72 40.11 -17.54
N LEU A 698 -1.42 40.23 -16.24
CA LEU A 698 -0.24 39.64 -15.62
C LEU A 698 -0.51 39.29 -14.16
N VAL A 699 -0.07 38.12 -13.71
CA VAL A 699 -0.17 37.71 -12.29
C VAL A 699 1.22 37.67 -11.67
N LEU A 700 1.38 38.26 -10.49
CA LEU A 700 2.59 38.15 -9.67
C LEU A 700 2.22 37.52 -8.32
N ALA A 701 2.70 36.30 -8.07
CA ALA A 701 2.42 35.57 -6.84
C ALA A 701 3.71 35.25 -6.06
N GLY A 702 3.64 35.30 -4.73
CA GLY A 702 4.71 34.82 -3.86
C GLY A 702 4.69 33.30 -3.71
N TRP A 703 5.87 32.70 -3.53
CA TRP A 703 6.04 31.28 -3.19
C TRP A 703 6.68 31.14 -1.80
N HIS A 704 6.05 30.35 -0.93
CA HIS A 704 6.51 30.06 0.44
C HIS A 704 6.91 28.58 0.62
N ARG A 705 7.95 28.33 1.44
CA ARG A 705 8.49 26.99 1.75
C ARG A 705 7.58 26.21 2.71
N GLN A 706 6.55 25.54 2.22
CA GLN A 706 5.98 24.37 2.91
C GLN A 706 5.57 23.30 1.89
N PRO A 707 6.43 22.30 1.62
CA PRO A 707 6.06 21.14 0.81
C PRO A 707 5.43 20.08 1.72
N THR A 708 4.10 19.98 1.75
CA THR A 708 3.39 18.94 2.51
C THR A 708 2.79 17.83 1.64
N THR A 709 2.99 17.84 0.32
CA THR A 709 2.36 16.86 -0.59
C THR A 709 3.31 16.34 -1.68
N PRO A 710 3.45 15.01 -1.89
CA PRO A 710 4.19 14.47 -3.03
C PRO A 710 3.49 14.85 -4.35
N GLY A 711 4.22 15.45 -5.29
CA GLY A 711 3.72 15.86 -6.63
C GLY A 711 3.21 17.29 -6.76
N ARG A 712 3.25 18.09 -5.67
CA ARG A 712 2.98 19.53 -5.67
C ARG A 712 4.12 20.25 -4.97
N ILE A 713 4.86 21.07 -5.70
CA ILE A 713 6.21 21.49 -5.29
C ILE A 713 6.30 22.96 -4.89
N MET A 714 5.38 23.82 -5.37
CA MET A 714 5.38 25.27 -5.09
C MET A 714 4.16 25.74 -4.27
N GLY A 715 3.34 24.80 -3.77
CA GLY A 715 2.09 25.05 -3.06
C GLY A 715 0.85 25.03 -3.97
N VAL A 716 -0.31 24.65 -3.43
CA VAL A 716 -1.56 24.38 -4.19
C VAL A 716 -2.02 25.59 -5.01
N VAL A 717 -1.85 26.81 -4.49
CA VAL A 717 -2.28 28.06 -5.14
C VAL A 717 -1.41 28.38 -6.35
N VAL A 718 -0.08 28.39 -6.17
CA VAL A 718 0.89 28.69 -7.23
C VAL A 718 0.79 27.66 -8.34
N ASP A 719 0.71 26.37 -8.00
CA ASP A 719 0.54 25.29 -8.98
C ASP A 719 -0.76 25.46 -9.80
N THR A 720 -1.84 25.92 -9.17
CA THR A 720 -3.11 26.19 -9.85
C THR A 720 -2.98 27.35 -10.83
N LEU A 721 -2.36 28.46 -10.43
CA LEU A 721 -2.14 29.63 -11.29
C LEU A 721 -1.23 29.31 -12.48
N ILE A 722 -0.12 28.63 -12.24
CA ILE A 722 0.81 28.19 -13.31
C ILE A 722 0.08 27.34 -14.35
N ARG A 723 -0.81 26.44 -13.91
CA ARG A 723 -1.49 25.50 -14.83
C ARG A 723 -2.66 26.14 -15.56
N GLN A 724 -3.47 26.94 -14.87
CA GLN A 724 -4.80 27.31 -15.33
C GLN A 724 -4.95 28.80 -15.67
N ALA A 725 -4.03 29.68 -15.26
CA ALA A 725 -4.17 31.11 -15.58
C ALA A 725 -3.99 31.35 -17.09
N PRO A 726 -4.95 32.04 -17.74
CA PRO A 726 -4.90 32.32 -19.17
C PRO A 726 -3.85 33.37 -19.56
N CYS A 727 -3.38 34.16 -18.62
CA CYS A 727 -2.34 35.19 -18.80
C CYS A 727 -0.96 34.72 -18.29
N PRO A 728 0.12 35.44 -18.59
CA PRO A 728 1.43 35.18 -18.02
C PRO A 728 1.42 35.24 -16.48
N VAL A 729 2.24 34.38 -15.86
CA VAL A 729 2.36 34.26 -14.40
C VAL A 729 3.82 34.38 -14.00
N ILE A 730 4.07 35.27 -13.05
CA ILE A 730 5.37 35.46 -12.40
C ILE A 730 5.26 34.93 -10.97
N VAL A 731 6.21 34.08 -10.59
CA VAL A 731 6.30 33.53 -9.25
C VAL A 731 7.60 33.98 -8.61
N VAL A 732 7.51 34.54 -7.41
CA VAL A 732 8.68 35.07 -6.68
C VAL A 732 8.91 34.26 -5.42
N ARG A 733 10.12 33.73 -5.29
CA ARG A 733 10.64 33.23 -4.02
C ARG A 733 11.59 34.27 -3.40
N PRO A 734 11.31 34.77 -2.20
CA PRO A 734 12.21 35.69 -1.51
C PRO A 734 13.55 35.00 -1.17
N GLY A 735 14.64 35.71 -1.42
CA GLY A 735 15.97 35.37 -0.89
C GLY A 735 16.14 35.73 0.59
N GLN A 736 17.32 35.47 1.14
CA GLN A 736 17.67 35.91 2.51
C GLN A 736 17.83 37.43 2.59
N ASP A 737 18.46 38.01 1.57
CA ASP A 737 18.67 39.46 1.44
C ASP A 737 17.79 40.01 0.31
N LEU A 738 17.07 41.11 0.56
CA LEU A 738 16.13 41.72 -0.37
C LEU A 738 16.78 42.82 -1.24
N GLN A 739 17.96 42.51 -1.78
CA GLN A 739 18.72 43.37 -2.70
C GLN A 739 18.49 42.95 -4.15
N PHE A 740 18.68 43.87 -5.10
CA PHE A 740 18.42 43.66 -6.53
C PHE A 740 19.51 44.25 -7.42
N ASP A 741 20.73 44.37 -6.91
CA ASP A 741 21.83 44.98 -7.64
C ASP A 741 22.51 43.99 -8.59
N ARG A 742 22.57 42.69 -8.26
CA ARG A 742 23.25 41.67 -9.08
C ARG A 742 22.26 40.62 -9.60
N TRP A 743 21.98 40.64 -10.90
CA TRP A 743 21.06 39.71 -11.56
C TRP A 743 21.79 38.62 -12.33
N LEU A 744 21.33 37.38 -12.21
CA LEU A 744 21.72 36.26 -13.07
C LEU A 744 20.52 35.80 -13.90
N ILE A 745 20.69 35.73 -15.21
CA ILE A 745 19.61 35.42 -16.16
C ILE A 745 20.05 34.29 -17.09
N PRO A 746 19.60 33.06 -16.84
CA PRO A 746 19.77 31.96 -17.78
C PRO A 746 18.94 32.19 -19.06
N THR A 747 19.58 32.16 -20.23
CA THR A 747 18.93 32.49 -21.51
C THR A 747 18.57 31.28 -22.37
N ALA A 748 19.13 30.10 -22.08
CA ALA A 748 18.86 28.87 -22.80
C ALA A 748 17.54 28.23 -22.35
N GLY A 749 16.41 28.56 -23.00
CA GLY A 749 15.12 28.00 -22.55
C GLY A 749 13.83 28.40 -23.28
N GLY A 750 13.86 28.67 -24.58
CA GLY A 750 12.64 28.88 -25.38
C GLY A 750 11.85 30.16 -25.02
N PRO A 751 10.55 30.25 -25.40
CA PRO A 751 9.77 31.51 -25.34
C PRO A 751 9.63 32.09 -23.94
N ASN A 752 9.67 31.25 -22.89
CA ASN A 752 9.58 31.69 -21.51
C ASN A 752 10.83 32.46 -21.04
N SER A 753 12.01 32.17 -21.60
CA SER A 753 13.25 32.91 -21.29
C SER A 753 13.24 34.30 -21.95
N GLN A 754 12.69 34.40 -23.16
CA GLN A 754 12.47 35.70 -23.82
C GLN A 754 11.44 36.56 -23.06
N ALA A 755 10.35 35.94 -22.58
CA ALA A 755 9.37 36.60 -21.71
C ALA A 755 10.02 37.17 -20.45
N ALA A 756 10.98 36.44 -19.87
CA ALA A 756 11.70 36.89 -18.70
C ALA A 756 12.54 38.13 -19.02
N LEU A 757 13.26 38.14 -20.15
CA LEU A 757 14.03 39.30 -20.61
C LEU A 757 13.15 40.54 -20.87
N GLN A 758 11.91 40.36 -21.33
CA GLN A 758 10.97 41.48 -21.52
C GLN A 758 10.53 42.16 -20.21
N LEU A 759 10.67 41.49 -19.06
CA LEU A 759 10.34 42.07 -17.76
C LEU A 759 11.54 42.78 -17.13
N LEU A 760 12.74 42.59 -17.68
CA LEU A 760 13.99 43.06 -17.11
C LEU A 760 14.10 44.59 -17.01
N PRO A 761 13.62 45.42 -17.96
CA PRO A 761 13.67 46.88 -17.84
C PRO A 761 13.01 47.40 -16.56
N GLY A 762 11.81 46.91 -16.24
CA GLY A 762 11.14 47.20 -14.98
C GLY A 762 11.90 46.67 -13.77
N LEU A 763 12.39 45.43 -13.80
CA LEU A 763 13.07 44.80 -12.66
C LEU A 763 14.43 45.43 -12.32
N VAL A 764 15.19 45.90 -13.32
CA VAL A 764 16.48 46.56 -13.14
C VAL A 764 16.34 47.89 -12.39
N SER A 765 15.18 48.54 -12.46
CA SER A 765 14.89 49.77 -11.71
C SER A 765 14.80 49.59 -10.18
N LEU A 766 14.84 48.35 -9.70
CA LEU A 766 14.81 48.03 -8.26
C LEU A 766 16.15 48.26 -7.55
N GLY A 767 17.26 48.30 -8.29
CA GLY A 767 18.62 48.56 -7.81
C GLY A 767 19.13 49.93 -8.24
N GLU A 768 20.17 50.44 -7.58
CA GLU A 768 20.75 51.75 -7.89
C GLU A 768 21.88 51.66 -8.95
N ALA A 769 22.65 50.57 -8.92
CA ALA A 769 23.76 50.30 -9.84
C ALA A 769 23.78 48.82 -10.26
N THR A 770 22.84 48.45 -11.13
CA THR A 770 22.53 47.05 -11.43
C THR A 770 23.55 46.40 -12.38
N ASP A 771 24.09 45.24 -12.00
CA ASP A 771 24.92 44.36 -12.83
C ASP A 771 24.11 43.13 -13.26
N VAL A 772 23.92 42.98 -14.57
CA VAL A 772 23.16 41.89 -15.20
C VAL A 772 24.12 40.92 -15.87
N ARG A 773 24.03 39.64 -15.50
CA ARG A 773 24.77 38.55 -16.12
C ARG A 773 23.83 37.64 -16.88
N LEU A 774 23.93 37.66 -18.20
CA LEU A 774 23.27 36.68 -19.06
C LEU A 774 24.14 35.43 -19.13
N CYS A 775 23.57 34.26 -18.86
CA CYS A 775 24.32 33.00 -18.95
C CYS A 775 23.63 31.95 -19.81
N CYS A 776 24.42 31.26 -20.63
CA CYS A 776 24.01 30.03 -21.32
C CYS A 776 24.79 28.84 -20.76
N VAL A 777 24.06 27.78 -20.37
CA VAL A 777 24.66 26.53 -19.88
C VAL A 777 24.47 25.44 -20.92
N THR A 778 25.57 24.91 -21.46
CA THR A 778 25.56 23.89 -22.52
C THR A 778 26.08 22.55 -21.96
N LYS A 779 25.49 21.43 -22.40
CA LYS A 779 25.84 20.08 -21.89
C LYS A 779 27.06 19.45 -22.58
N ARG A 780 27.37 19.86 -23.81
CA ARG A 780 28.54 19.50 -24.64
C ARG A 780 28.46 20.32 -25.92
N ALA A 781 29.39 21.24 -26.15
CA ALA A 781 29.47 22.02 -27.39
C ALA A 781 30.75 21.65 -28.14
N SER A 782 30.68 21.49 -29.46
CA SER A 782 31.84 21.66 -30.35
C SER A 782 32.20 23.16 -30.40
N ASP A 783 33.45 23.50 -30.75
CA ASP A 783 33.91 24.91 -30.78
C ASP A 783 33.01 25.82 -31.64
N GLN A 784 32.39 25.29 -32.70
CA GLN A 784 31.42 26.00 -33.54
C GLN A 784 30.09 26.33 -32.83
N LEU A 785 29.59 25.42 -31.98
CA LEU A 785 28.37 25.63 -31.19
C LEU A 785 28.59 26.70 -30.11
N GLN A 786 29.79 26.76 -29.54
CA GLN A 786 30.13 27.77 -28.54
C GLN A 786 30.17 29.18 -29.12
N ILE A 787 30.76 29.35 -30.31
CA ILE A 787 30.76 30.65 -31.02
C ILE A 787 29.33 31.12 -31.35
N HIS A 788 28.45 30.19 -31.75
CA HIS A 788 27.06 30.51 -32.05
C HIS A 788 26.27 30.98 -30.81
N GLU A 789 26.42 30.29 -29.68
CA GLU A 789 25.79 30.65 -28.41
C GLU A 789 26.31 32.00 -27.86
N GLU A 790 27.61 32.28 -28.02
CA GLU A 790 28.19 33.57 -27.66
C GLU A 790 27.61 34.72 -28.51
N GLN A 791 27.45 34.52 -29.82
CA GLN A 791 26.81 35.50 -30.71
C GLN A 791 25.35 35.77 -30.31
N LEU A 792 24.58 34.71 -30.04
CA LEU A 792 23.17 34.81 -29.66
C LEU A 792 22.99 35.54 -28.31
N LEU A 793 23.90 35.32 -27.35
CA LEU A 793 23.94 36.08 -26.11
C LEU A 793 24.26 37.56 -26.31
N VAL A 794 25.15 37.90 -27.24
CA VAL A 794 25.47 39.29 -27.58
C VAL A 794 24.27 39.99 -28.23
N GLU A 795 23.55 39.31 -29.11
CA GLU A 795 22.31 39.82 -29.69
C GLU A 795 21.25 40.10 -28.62
N LEU A 796 21.03 39.15 -27.69
CA LEU A 796 20.10 39.33 -26.56
C LEU A 796 20.53 40.43 -25.58
N ALA A 797 21.83 40.67 -25.43
CA ALA A 797 22.37 41.74 -24.57
C ALA A 797 22.24 43.13 -25.19
N THR A 798 22.19 43.24 -26.52
CA THR A 798 22.17 44.52 -27.25
C THR A 798 21.05 45.47 -26.80
N PRO A 799 19.77 45.06 -26.71
CA PRO A 799 18.71 45.95 -26.23
C PRO A 799 18.90 46.35 -24.75
N LEU A 800 19.54 45.50 -23.95
CA LEU A 800 19.75 45.73 -22.52
C LEU A 800 20.86 46.74 -22.22
N ARG A 801 21.82 46.92 -23.14
CA ARG A 801 22.89 47.93 -23.00
C ARG A 801 22.38 49.38 -23.03
N SER A 802 21.17 49.59 -23.51
CA SER A 802 20.50 50.91 -23.48
C SER A 802 19.96 51.28 -22.09
N LEU A 803 19.89 50.31 -21.17
CA LEU A 803 19.46 50.51 -19.80
C LEU A 803 20.64 50.98 -18.93
N ARG A 804 20.34 51.59 -17.77
CA ARG A 804 21.36 52.00 -16.78
C ARG A 804 21.92 50.80 -16.00
N CYS A 805 22.45 49.78 -16.69
CA CYS A 805 23.03 48.60 -16.07
C CYS A 805 24.27 48.10 -16.83
N SER A 806 25.18 47.40 -16.15
CA SER A 806 26.25 46.66 -16.82
C SER A 806 25.72 45.30 -17.26
N VAL A 807 25.98 44.90 -18.51
CA VAL A 807 25.55 43.59 -19.04
C VAL A 807 26.77 42.77 -19.41
N LYS A 808 26.91 41.57 -18.82
CA LYS A 808 27.97 40.60 -19.13
C LYS A 808 27.36 39.30 -19.64
N CYS A 809 27.97 38.70 -20.66
CA CYS A 809 27.55 37.42 -21.23
C CYS A 809 28.51 36.31 -20.78
N LEU A 810 27.97 35.18 -20.34
CA LEU A 810 28.71 34.03 -19.85
C LEU A 810 28.24 32.75 -20.57
N VAL A 811 29.15 32.03 -21.21
CA VAL A 811 28.87 30.67 -21.71
C VAL A 811 29.61 29.67 -20.85
N VAL A 812 28.89 28.69 -20.29
CA VAL A 812 29.44 27.75 -19.32
C VAL A 812 29.08 26.32 -19.74
N GLN A 813 30.09 25.45 -19.81
CA GLN A 813 29.90 24.03 -20.14
C GLN A 813 29.76 23.21 -18.85
N GLN A 814 28.62 22.55 -18.66
CA GLN A 814 28.33 21.67 -17.50
C GLN A 814 27.27 20.62 -17.87
N GLU A 815 27.39 19.39 -17.33
CA GLU A 815 26.41 18.32 -17.58
C GLU A 815 25.05 18.59 -16.91
N GLU A 816 25.04 19.32 -15.79
CA GLU A 816 23.86 19.63 -14.97
C GLU A 816 23.54 21.14 -14.97
N ILE A 817 22.44 21.52 -15.62
CA ILE A 817 22.06 22.93 -15.84
C ILE A 817 21.72 23.65 -14.54
N ALA A 818 20.92 23.04 -13.66
CA ALA A 818 20.52 23.64 -12.40
C ALA A 818 21.72 23.85 -11.46
N GLY A 819 22.57 22.82 -11.31
CA GLY A 819 23.80 22.90 -10.54
C GLY A 819 24.76 24.00 -11.04
N ALA A 820 24.89 24.16 -12.35
CA ALA A 820 25.68 25.22 -12.95
C ALA A 820 25.17 26.62 -12.59
N ILE A 821 23.86 26.85 -12.70
CA ILE A 821 23.23 28.15 -12.38
C ILE A 821 23.39 28.46 -10.89
N VAL A 822 23.20 27.47 -10.01
CA VAL A 822 23.43 27.62 -8.55
C VAL A 822 24.88 28.02 -8.27
N LYS A 823 25.84 27.34 -8.90
CA LYS A 823 27.27 27.62 -8.75
C LYS A 823 27.63 29.02 -9.24
N LEU A 824 27.09 29.46 -10.38
CA LEU A 824 27.29 30.81 -10.90
C LEU A 824 26.69 31.86 -9.98
N ALA A 825 25.47 31.64 -9.46
CA ALA A 825 24.84 32.55 -8.50
C ALA A 825 25.68 32.70 -7.23
N GLN A 826 26.28 31.62 -6.72
CA GLN A 826 27.17 31.67 -5.56
C GLN A 826 28.51 32.36 -5.88
N GLN A 827 29.15 31.99 -6.99
CA GLN A 827 30.45 32.54 -7.41
C GLN A 827 30.38 34.06 -7.61
N TYR A 828 29.28 34.54 -8.16
CA TYR A 828 29.08 35.94 -8.50
C TYR A 828 28.26 36.71 -7.46
N GLN A 829 27.89 36.05 -6.36
CA GLN A 829 27.07 36.59 -5.28
C GLN A 829 25.80 37.26 -5.82
N SER A 830 25.06 36.59 -6.71
CA SER A 830 23.85 37.16 -7.30
C SER A 830 22.76 37.35 -6.25
N ASP A 831 22.12 38.51 -6.27
CA ASP A 831 21.04 38.86 -5.34
C ASP A 831 19.67 38.38 -5.87
N ALA A 832 19.53 38.34 -7.20
CA ALA A 832 18.34 37.86 -7.87
C ALA A 832 18.65 36.98 -9.09
N ILE A 833 17.80 35.98 -9.33
CA ILE A 833 17.88 35.08 -10.46
C ILE A 833 16.54 35.12 -11.21
N LEU A 834 16.58 35.43 -12.50
CA LEU A 834 15.39 35.52 -13.36
C LEU A 834 15.38 34.36 -14.36
N VAL A 835 14.42 33.45 -14.24
CA VAL A 835 14.40 32.19 -14.99
C VAL A 835 13.07 32.01 -15.73
N GLY A 836 13.13 31.69 -17.02
CA GLY A 836 11.96 31.21 -17.77
C GLY A 836 11.63 29.77 -17.43
N ALA A 837 10.37 29.47 -17.10
CA ALA A 837 9.91 28.12 -16.75
C ALA A 837 8.91 27.57 -17.78
N SER A 838 9.17 26.38 -18.32
CA SER A 838 8.24 25.68 -19.24
C SER A 838 7.23 24.79 -18.49
N ARG A 839 6.07 24.54 -19.12
CA ARG A 839 5.04 23.62 -18.59
C ARG A 839 5.56 22.19 -18.40
N GLU A 840 6.43 21.71 -19.29
CA GLU A 840 6.96 20.35 -19.27
C GLU A 840 8.10 20.14 -18.24
N GLY A 841 8.87 21.19 -17.94
CA GLY A 841 9.95 21.17 -16.94
C GLY A 841 9.46 21.17 -15.49
N LEU A 842 8.26 21.68 -15.23
CA LEU A 842 7.62 21.64 -13.91
C LEU A 842 6.87 20.31 -13.64
N LEU A 843 6.56 19.53 -14.69
CA LEU A 843 5.77 18.29 -14.65
C LEU A 843 6.58 16.99 -14.82
N SER A 844 7.82 17.03 -15.32
CA SER A 844 8.65 15.84 -15.58
C SER A 844 9.38 15.32 -14.32
N GLN A 845 8.59 14.97 -13.30
CA GLN A 845 9.08 14.63 -11.96
C GLN A 845 9.51 13.17 -11.72
N VAL A 846 9.66 12.34 -12.76
CA VAL A 846 9.97 10.90 -12.53
C VAL A 846 11.38 10.49 -12.94
N LEU A 847 12.13 11.31 -13.70
CA LEU A 847 13.46 10.88 -14.17
C LEU A 847 14.62 11.90 -14.08
N LYS A 848 14.41 13.25 -14.02
CA LYS A 848 15.53 14.22 -14.14
C LYS A 848 15.47 15.55 -13.33
N GLY A 849 14.51 15.77 -12.43
CA GLY A 849 14.48 16.98 -11.59
C GLY A 849 13.99 18.26 -12.31
N ASN A 850 13.42 19.20 -11.56
CA ASN A 850 12.85 20.46 -12.07
C ASN A 850 13.86 21.60 -11.91
N ILE A 851 14.46 22.07 -13.01
CA ILE A 851 15.57 23.04 -13.01
C ILE A 851 15.22 24.35 -12.25
N PRO A 852 14.13 25.07 -12.56
CA PRO A 852 13.71 26.26 -11.80
C PRO A 852 13.57 26.04 -10.29
N LEU A 853 13.01 24.90 -9.91
CA LEU A 853 12.78 24.57 -8.51
C LEU A 853 14.09 24.23 -7.80
N GLU A 854 14.96 23.47 -8.44
CA GLU A 854 16.25 23.08 -7.89
C GLU A 854 17.16 24.31 -7.67
N ILE A 855 17.14 25.28 -8.59
CA ILE A 855 17.80 26.57 -8.43
C ILE A 855 17.25 27.29 -7.21
N ALA A 856 15.93 27.39 -7.11
CA ALA A 856 15.29 28.05 -5.98
C ALA A 856 15.61 27.37 -4.65
N ASP A 857 15.60 26.05 -4.58
CA ASP A 857 15.89 25.29 -3.36
C ASP A 857 17.33 25.40 -2.90
N LYS A 858 18.28 25.48 -3.82
CA LYS A 858 19.72 25.48 -3.52
C LYS A 858 20.38 26.87 -3.51
N THR A 859 19.61 27.95 -3.69
CA THR A 859 20.12 29.33 -3.65
C THR A 859 19.50 30.15 -2.53
N ASN A 860 20.25 31.14 -2.05
CA ASN A 860 19.79 32.16 -1.10
C ASN A 860 19.33 33.45 -1.79
N ALA A 861 19.47 33.54 -3.11
CA ALA A 861 19.05 34.68 -3.92
C ALA A 861 17.52 34.69 -4.09
N THR A 862 16.97 35.87 -4.41
CA THR A 862 15.56 35.98 -4.80
C THR A 862 15.37 35.36 -6.18
N VAL A 863 14.50 34.34 -6.29
CA VAL A 863 14.27 33.65 -7.57
C VAL A 863 12.93 34.07 -8.15
N VAL A 864 12.97 34.60 -9.37
CA VAL A 864 11.82 35.07 -10.15
C VAL A 864 11.61 34.11 -11.32
N LEU A 865 10.48 33.41 -11.31
CA LEU A 865 10.12 32.45 -12.35
C LEU A 865 9.05 33.05 -13.25
N VAL A 866 9.25 32.96 -14.56
CA VAL A 866 8.35 33.56 -15.56
C VAL A 866 7.77 32.47 -16.45
N ARG A 867 6.44 32.48 -16.59
CA ARG A 867 5.68 31.61 -17.48
C ARG A 867 4.78 32.46 -18.38
N GLN A 868 4.83 32.25 -19.70
CA GLN A 868 3.91 32.86 -20.67
C GLN A 868 2.52 32.21 -20.68
N SER A 869 1.57 32.85 -21.38
CA SER A 869 0.21 32.33 -21.58
C SER A 869 0.19 31.10 -22.47
N ALA A 870 -0.87 30.29 -22.34
CA ALA A 870 -1.06 29.05 -23.10
C ALA A 870 -1.23 29.25 -24.61
N SER A 871 -1.62 30.46 -25.04
CA SER A 871 -1.99 30.78 -26.42
C SER A 871 -0.82 31.25 -27.29
N SER A 872 0.29 31.72 -26.70
CA SER A 872 1.48 32.15 -27.44
C SER A 872 2.44 30.99 -27.76
N GLU A 873 2.45 29.93 -26.93
CA GLU A 873 3.32 28.76 -27.16
C GLU A 873 2.94 27.97 -28.42
N SER A 874 1.66 27.98 -28.85
CA SER A 874 1.21 27.25 -30.05
C SER A 874 1.54 27.94 -31.38
N SER A 875 1.67 29.27 -31.40
CA SER A 875 1.98 30.02 -32.64
C SER A 875 3.46 30.00 -33.00
N GLU A 876 4.37 30.00 -32.01
CA GLU A 876 5.82 29.97 -32.26
C GLU A 876 6.41 28.55 -32.28
N SER A 877 5.77 27.57 -31.63
CA SER A 877 6.13 26.14 -31.78
C SER A 877 6.10 25.70 -33.25
N ALA A 878 5.15 26.23 -34.04
CA ALA A 878 5.05 25.96 -35.48
C ALA A 878 6.13 26.67 -36.32
N ALA A 879 6.68 27.79 -35.83
CA ALA A 879 7.77 28.52 -36.49
C ALA A 879 9.15 27.92 -36.16
N SER A 880 9.38 27.54 -34.90
CA SER A 880 10.65 26.96 -34.45
C SER A 880 10.89 25.53 -34.96
N GLN A 881 9.84 24.77 -35.29
CA GLN A 881 9.95 23.46 -35.94
C GLN A 881 10.44 23.55 -37.40
N LYS A 882 10.25 24.68 -38.09
CA LYS A 882 10.75 24.86 -39.47
C LYS A 882 12.24 25.19 -39.52
N SER A 883 12.79 25.86 -38.50
CA SER A 883 14.21 26.22 -38.47
C SER A 883 15.13 25.05 -38.06
N PHE A 884 14.62 24.04 -37.35
CA PHE A 884 15.39 22.86 -36.94
C PHE A 884 15.45 21.74 -38.00
N GLN A 885 14.66 21.81 -39.08
CA GLN A 885 14.66 20.81 -40.15
C GLN A 885 15.77 21.00 -41.21
N HIS A 886 16.58 22.06 -41.13
CA HIS A 886 17.63 22.34 -42.13
C HIS A 886 19.07 22.01 -41.67
N LEU A 887 19.26 21.34 -40.54
CA LEU A 887 20.60 20.97 -40.02
C LEU A 887 20.67 19.52 -39.51
N HIS A 888 19.99 18.59 -40.19
CA HIS A 888 20.25 17.16 -40.05
C HIS A 888 20.59 16.51 -41.38
#